data_AF-A0AAD4Q9E5-F1
#
_entry.id   AF-A0AAD4Q9E5-F1
#
_cell.length_a   1.000
_cell.length_b   1.000
_cell.length_c   1.000
_cell.angle_alpha   90.00
_cell.angle_beta   90.00
_cell.angle_gamma   90.00
#
_symmetry.space_group_name_H-M   'P 1'
#
loop_
_entity.id
_entity.type
_entity.pdbx_description
1 polymer ?
#
loop_
_entity_poly.entity_id
_entity_poly.type
_entity_poly.pdbx_seq_one_letter_code
_entity_poly.pdbx_strand_id
1 'polypeptide(L)'
;MRYYLFSLFSVLIGLITGSLGNLTTPAAPGWGDIHTKHAWKAVPMKWENLGPPPVGTTIDLRIALKSHNKDALIDALYNVSNPGHPKYGSHLSRDQVSTLELVHSWLEYQGSGNWLKLIGLPVSQADGLLGASFQLYLHIDTSDTILRTLSYALPEVLHAHVQTITPTTYLGPPRTPRRTPRTHPDGVTAARAKPESKEPTRVSSIRNSGSDDDDDDDVSPSYMRWLYNTMGYVPKAADRNVLGIVGFNGDYPSPQDLELFMEEFRTDGEDATFTVLQINAGEFGIESSLSIQYASAMAYPTPNTFYSVGGNWDDALMSWLHYMVDQEDVPQTLTTTYGIDEVKVPPDYAASACSLFARLSLRGVSVLYSSGDDGVGEGDCLVGDSSGNRHVQFIPVFPAPSHPTIMGPWLTVVGGTTSYAPEIAASISSGGFSNVFQRPDYQNIAVPFYLHILGDQYNGFYGAEGRGYPDIAAQAFHCGIVVDGEFMHIDGTSCATPTVAGIIAVLNDYRLWKGKPVLGFLNYWLYGSGLTGLNDIITGSNPGCNTDGFPAIVGWDPVAGLSPEINGIPSLRERLERLGEREVNHEVERECHVEPPPSVHPAKHIIHSDFHNFVRTGSLPMHSRYIIPLFSQTGIDKALDSTAESSASPLATIDFTITTRCSDTVHLTDYLRPVNWVFTSGSGKNSIAIIVSPHEANELLPTIRKSGKVRLHVYAPRVTASMRSFSDLAFYTIPSAPAREWTALAHLRIELNLFAGQLYFDSREQYQRVCELLALHMAHPGAEHVEVDGFVPPAHRTGKSSPFSISAISMFKSLTGLRRKGMAFGGTDLGRVLDARPLSSDFES
;
A
#
# COMPACT_ATOMS: atom_id res chain seq x y z
N MET A 1 -25.52 -32.22 -7.36
CA MET A 1 -26.16 -30.91 -7.66
C MET A 1 -27.64 -31.03 -8.06
N ARG A 2 -28.05 -31.20 -9.34
CA ARG A 2 -29.47 -31.10 -9.78
C ARG A 2 -30.51 -31.63 -8.78
N TYR A 3 -30.43 -32.90 -8.39
CA TYR A 3 -31.37 -33.53 -7.44
C TYR A 3 -31.46 -32.85 -6.07
N TYR A 4 -30.34 -32.35 -5.50
CA TYR A 4 -30.34 -31.74 -4.17
C TYR A 4 -30.91 -30.31 -4.19
N LEU A 5 -30.60 -29.51 -5.22
CA LEU A 5 -31.17 -28.18 -5.38
C LEU A 5 -32.66 -28.24 -5.76
N PHE A 6 -33.08 -29.20 -6.60
CA PHE A 6 -34.51 -29.47 -6.81
C PHE A 6 -35.20 -29.97 -5.53
N SER A 7 -34.53 -30.79 -4.72
CA SER A 7 -35.07 -31.23 -3.42
C SER A 7 -35.21 -30.06 -2.44
N LEU A 8 -34.23 -29.15 -2.40
CA LEU A 8 -34.29 -27.93 -1.57
C LEU A 8 -35.50 -27.07 -1.97
N PHE A 9 -35.65 -26.78 -3.27
CA PHE A 9 -36.78 -26.00 -3.79
C PHE A 9 -38.12 -26.72 -3.57
N SER A 10 -38.19 -28.03 -3.83
CA SER A 10 -39.41 -28.83 -3.64
C SER A 10 -39.83 -28.94 -2.18
N VAL A 11 -38.87 -28.98 -1.24
CA VAL A 11 -39.15 -29.03 0.21
C VAL A 11 -39.50 -27.65 0.76
N LEU A 12 -38.80 -26.58 0.35
CA LEU A 12 -39.20 -25.20 0.72
C LEU A 12 -40.60 -24.86 0.20
N ILE A 13 -40.89 -25.14 -1.08
CA ILE A 13 -42.24 -24.96 -1.63
C ILE A 13 -43.24 -25.89 -0.94
N GLY A 14 -42.90 -27.17 -0.72
CA GLY A 14 -43.78 -28.13 -0.06
C GLY A 14 -44.12 -27.83 1.41
N LEU A 15 -43.22 -27.15 2.14
CA LEU A 15 -43.46 -26.64 3.49
C LEU A 15 -44.32 -25.37 3.49
N ILE A 16 -44.21 -24.52 2.46
CA ILE A 16 -45.03 -23.32 2.27
C ILE A 16 -46.45 -23.69 1.79
N THR A 17 -46.58 -24.64 0.85
CA THR A 17 -47.86 -25.10 0.29
C THR A 17 -48.30 -26.43 0.89
N GLY A 18 -48.81 -26.37 2.13
CA GLY A 18 -49.23 -27.55 2.89
C GLY A 18 -50.30 -28.40 2.19
N SER A 19 -49.87 -29.44 1.45
CA SER A 19 -50.74 -30.46 0.87
C SER A 19 -50.05 -31.82 0.84
N LEU A 20 -50.74 -32.85 1.34
CA LEU A 20 -50.22 -34.22 1.45
C LEU A 20 -50.32 -34.95 0.09
N GLY A 21 -49.19 -35.17 -0.57
CA GLY A 21 -49.09 -35.91 -1.83
C GLY A 21 -48.07 -37.05 -1.75
N ASN A 22 -48.54 -38.28 -1.54
CA ASN A 22 -47.67 -39.46 -1.49
C ASN A 22 -47.10 -39.82 -2.87
N LEU A 23 -45.80 -39.59 -3.07
CA LEU A 23 -45.03 -40.11 -4.21
C LEU A 23 -43.70 -40.69 -3.72
N THR A 24 -43.58 -42.02 -3.77
CA THR A 24 -42.40 -42.75 -3.27
C THR A 24 -41.26 -42.74 -4.27
N THR A 25 -40.37 -41.76 -4.15
CA THR A 25 -39.02 -41.78 -4.77
C THR A 25 -38.04 -42.60 -3.92
N PRO A 26 -36.99 -43.20 -4.52
CA PRO A 26 -35.98 -43.96 -3.78
C PRO A 26 -35.23 -43.08 -2.77
N ALA A 27 -34.74 -43.69 -1.69
CA ALA A 27 -34.16 -42.99 -0.56
C ALA A 27 -32.97 -42.09 -0.96
N ALA A 28 -33.14 -40.77 -0.78
CA ALA A 28 -32.03 -39.84 -0.70
C ALA A 28 -31.20 -40.11 0.58
N PRO A 29 -29.91 -39.77 0.63
CA PRO A 29 -29.16 -39.79 1.88
C PRO A 29 -29.83 -38.88 2.92
N GLY A 30 -29.72 -39.27 4.19
CA GLY A 30 -30.58 -38.78 5.25
C GLY A 30 -30.49 -37.26 5.49
N TRP A 31 -31.64 -36.58 5.45
CA TRP A 31 -31.78 -35.20 5.92
C TRP A 31 -31.92 -35.10 7.46
N GLY A 32 -31.63 -36.20 8.18
CA GLY A 32 -31.77 -36.30 9.64
C GLY A 32 -30.57 -35.78 10.42
N ASP A 33 -29.39 -35.74 9.81
CA ASP A 33 -28.17 -35.23 10.42
C ASP A 33 -28.15 -33.69 10.34
N ILE A 34 -28.84 -33.07 11.30
CA ILE A 34 -28.93 -31.61 11.48
C ILE A 34 -27.82 -31.17 12.43
N HIS A 35 -26.92 -30.31 11.94
CA HIS A 35 -25.80 -29.77 12.70
C HIS A 35 -25.93 -28.26 12.90
N THR A 36 -25.54 -27.78 14.08
CA THR A 36 -25.50 -26.36 14.45
C THR A 36 -24.59 -25.58 13.49
N LYS A 37 -25.15 -24.60 12.80
CA LYS A 37 -24.46 -23.74 11.82
C LYS A 37 -23.82 -22.53 12.49
N HIS A 38 -24.50 -21.93 13.48
CA HIS A 38 -23.93 -20.94 14.38
C HIS A 38 -24.61 -21.02 15.75
N ALA A 39 -23.88 -20.76 16.83
CA ALA A 39 -24.43 -20.67 18.18
C ALA A 39 -23.60 -19.75 19.09
N TRP A 40 -24.26 -18.83 19.79
CA TRP A 40 -23.70 -18.15 20.95
C TRP A 40 -23.78 -19.06 22.19
N LYS A 41 -22.76 -19.01 23.05
CA LYS A 41 -22.71 -19.78 24.31
C LYS A 41 -23.55 -19.17 25.43
N ALA A 42 -23.85 -17.89 25.33
CA ALA A 42 -24.67 -17.11 26.26
C ALA A 42 -25.34 -15.96 25.48
N VAL A 43 -26.27 -15.25 26.10
CA VAL A 43 -26.74 -13.96 25.58
C VAL A 43 -25.56 -12.96 25.62
N PRO A 44 -25.26 -12.20 24.55
CA PRO A 44 -24.20 -11.19 24.58
C PRO A 44 -24.44 -10.11 25.65
N MET A 45 -23.37 -9.43 26.08
CA MET A 45 -23.49 -8.32 27.04
C MET A 45 -24.41 -7.22 26.51
N LYS A 46 -25.07 -6.49 27.44
CA LYS A 46 -26.09 -5.46 27.18
C LYS A 46 -27.40 -5.95 26.53
N TRP A 47 -27.61 -7.25 26.39
CA TRP A 47 -28.87 -7.84 25.94
C TRP A 47 -29.57 -8.65 27.04
N GLU A 48 -30.88 -8.45 27.19
CA GLU A 48 -31.76 -9.27 28.02
C GLU A 48 -32.77 -10.04 27.14
N ASN A 49 -33.14 -11.26 27.53
CA ASN A 49 -34.10 -12.08 26.80
C ASN A 49 -35.52 -11.87 27.37
N LEU A 50 -36.41 -11.25 26.61
CA LEU A 50 -37.81 -11.03 27.00
C LEU A 50 -38.71 -12.26 26.79
N GLY A 51 -38.22 -13.29 26.11
CA GLY A 51 -38.96 -14.51 25.78
C GLY A 51 -39.57 -14.50 24.37
N PRO A 52 -40.55 -15.39 24.10
CA PRO A 52 -41.02 -15.64 22.74
C PRO A 52 -41.86 -14.47 22.18
N PRO A 53 -41.79 -14.21 20.85
CA PRO A 53 -42.58 -13.17 20.22
C PRO A 53 -44.09 -13.48 20.22
N PRO A 54 -44.94 -12.46 20.01
CA PRO A 54 -46.39 -12.64 19.85
C PRO A 54 -46.77 -13.69 18.80
N VAL A 55 -47.86 -14.43 19.06
CA VAL A 55 -48.38 -15.43 18.11
C VAL A 55 -48.80 -14.73 16.83
N GLY A 56 -48.23 -15.17 15.70
CA GLY A 56 -48.46 -14.57 14.38
C GLY A 56 -47.39 -13.58 13.93
N THR A 57 -46.35 -13.30 14.73
CA THR A 57 -45.17 -12.57 14.27
C THR A 57 -44.52 -13.28 13.07
N THR A 58 -44.06 -12.50 12.11
CA THR A 58 -43.35 -12.93 10.90
C THR A 58 -41.93 -12.36 10.84
N ILE A 59 -41.06 -13.00 10.06
CA ILE A 59 -39.66 -12.63 9.85
C ILE A 59 -39.27 -12.77 8.37
N ASP A 60 -38.44 -11.84 7.89
CA ASP A 60 -37.94 -11.83 6.51
C ASP A 60 -36.52 -12.41 6.46
N LEU A 61 -36.37 -13.66 6.01
CA LEU A 61 -35.08 -14.34 5.97
C LEU A 61 -34.40 -14.19 4.60
N ARG A 62 -33.12 -13.80 4.61
CA ARG A 62 -32.22 -13.77 3.45
C ARG A 62 -31.18 -14.89 3.62
N ILE A 63 -31.14 -15.83 2.68
CA ILE A 63 -30.22 -16.98 2.67
C ILE A 63 -29.12 -16.71 1.65
N ALA A 64 -27.88 -16.54 2.11
CA ALA A 64 -26.71 -16.40 1.25
C ALA A 64 -26.22 -17.77 0.79
N LEU A 65 -26.06 -17.96 -0.51
CA LEU A 65 -25.42 -19.16 -1.05
C LEU A 65 -23.89 -19.00 -1.02
N LYS A 66 -23.17 -20.10 -0.75
CA LYS A 66 -21.72 -20.13 -0.91
C LYS A 66 -21.40 -20.10 -2.40
N SER A 67 -20.74 -19.02 -2.85
CA SER A 67 -20.06 -19.05 -4.14
C SER A 67 -19.10 -20.23 -4.16
N HIS A 68 -19.25 -21.09 -5.18
CA HIS A 68 -18.42 -22.27 -5.36
C HIS A 68 -17.00 -21.96 -5.85
N ASN A 69 -16.69 -20.69 -6.12
CA ASN A 69 -15.38 -20.23 -6.56
C ASN A 69 -15.11 -18.82 -6.02
N LYS A 70 -14.79 -18.72 -4.72
CA LYS A 70 -14.38 -17.45 -4.10
C LYS A 70 -13.06 -16.95 -4.71
N ASP A 71 -12.16 -17.88 -4.96
CA ASP A 71 -10.81 -17.64 -5.44
C ASP A 71 -10.84 -16.88 -6.77
N ALA A 72 -11.62 -17.31 -7.77
CA ALA A 72 -11.74 -16.59 -9.04
C ALA A 72 -12.36 -15.19 -8.94
N LEU A 73 -13.17 -14.89 -7.90
CA LEU A 73 -13.70 -13.55 -7.66
C LEU A 73 -12.60 -12.64 -7.08
N ILE A 74 -11.78 -13.18 -6.17
CA ILE A 74 -10.62 -12.49 -5.57
C ILE A 74 -9.52 -12.30 -6.61
N ASP A 75 -9.20 -13.31 -7.41
CA ASP A 75 -8.30 -13.24 -8.55
C ASP A 75 -8.76 -12.15 -9.54
N ALA A 76 -10.04 -12.12 -9.89
CA ALA A 76 -10.58 -11.10 -10.78
C ALA A 76 -10.39 -9.69 -10.18
N LEU A 77 -10.64 -9.52 -8.88
CA LEU A 77 -10.46 -8.25 -8.17
C LEU A 77 -8.98 -7.83 -8.18
N TYR A 78 -8.06 -8.73 -7.82
CA TYR A 78 -6.61 -8.46 -7.83
C TYR A 78 -6.13 -8.09 -9.24
N ASN A 79 -6.62 -8.80 -10.26
CA ASN A 79 -6.27 -8.57 -11.65
C ASN A 79 -6.75 -7.20 -12.19
N VAL A 80 -7.85 -6.63 -11.68
CA VAL A 80 -8.29 -5.27 -12.08
C VAL A 80 -7.76 -4.15 -11.18
N SER A 81 -7.34 -4.46 -9.94
CA SER A 81 -6.85 -3.48 -8.96
C SER A 81 -5.32 -3.31 -8.94
N ASN A 82 -4.54 -4.33 -9.29
CA ASN A 82 -3.07 -4.28 -9.28
C ASN A 82 -2.51 -3.47 -10.46
N PRO A 83 -1.84 -2.32 -10.25
CA PRO A 83 -1.29 -1.49 -11.34
C PRO A 83 -0.23 -2.17 -12.21
N GLY A 84 0.40 -3.24 -11.71
CA GLY A 84 1.37 -4.04 -12.46
C GLY A 84 0.75 -5.15 -13.33
N HIS A 85 -0.57 -5.34 -13.30
CA HIS A 85 -1.24 -6.40 -14.04
C HIS A 85 -1.93 -5.87 -15.32
N PRO A 86 -1.87 -6.58 -16.48
CA PRO A 86 -2.43 -6.07 -17.75
C PRO A 86 -3.95 -5.79 -17.78
N LYS A 87 -4.72 -6.31 -16.82
CA LYS A 87 -6.16 -5.98 -16.67
C LYS A 87 -6.42 -4.79 -15.73
N TYR A 88 -5.41 -4.07 -15.26
CA TYR A 88 -5.58 -2.92 -14.37
C TYR A 88 -6.60 -1.91 -14.90
N GLY A 89 -7.59 -1.54 -14.10
CA GLY A 89 -8.68 -0.64 -14.49
C GLY A 89 -9.68 -1.22 -15.50
N SER A 90 -9.55 -2.49 -15.90
CA SER A 90 -10.52 -3.20 -16.76
C SER A 90 -11.70 -3.72 -15.94
N HIS A 91 -12.34 -2.80 -15.21
CA HIS A 91 -13.43 -3.07 -14.28
C HIS A 91 -14.66 -3.68 -14.97
N LEU A 92 -15.40 -4.51 -14.24
CA LEU A 92 -16.52 -5.29 -14.78
C LEU A 92 -17.83 -4.51 -14.67
N SER A 93 -18.73 -4.68 -15.64
CA SER A 93 -20.15 -4.31 -15.48
C SER A 93 -20.87 -5.25 -14.49
N ARG A 94 -22.03 -4.82 -13.95
CA ARG A 94 -22.91 -5.65 -13.09
C ARG A 94 -23.09 -7.05 -13.67
N ASP A 95 -23.51 -7.13 -14.92
CA ASP A 95 -23.84 -8.38 -15.60
C ASP A 95 -22.60 -9.26 -15.83
N GLN A 96 -21.42 -8.67 -16.01
CA GLN A 96 -20.15 -9.42 -16.05
C GLN A 96 -19.76 -9.99 -14.68
N VAL A 97 -20.00 -9.28 -13.58
CA VAL A 97 -19.79 -9.80 -12.22
C VAL A 97 -20.74 -10.96 -11.95
N SER A 98 -22.04 -10.83 -12.29
CA SER A 98 -23.00 -11.94 -12.20
C SER A 98 -22.60 -13.13 -13.08
N THR A 99 -22.11 -12.87 -14.30
CA THR A 99 -21.65 -13.91 -15.23
C THR A 99 -20.41 -14.65 -14.73
N LEU A 100 -19.47 -13.96 -14.08
CA LEU A 100 -18.28 -14.57 -13.48
C LEU A 100 -18.65 -15.64 -12.43
N GLU A 101 -19.71 -15.39 -11.66
CA GLU A 101 -20.26 -16.37 -10.71
C GLU A 101 -21.01 -17.49 -11.47
N LEU A 102 -21.99 -17.12 -12.31
CA LEU A 102 -22.88 -18.04 -13.05
C LEU A 102 -22.18 -19.05 -13.97
N VAL A 103 -21.09 -18.67 -14.62
CA VAL A 103 -20.34 -19.55 -15.54
C VAL A 103 -19.73 -20.76 -14.81
N HIS A 104 -19.51 -20.64 -13.49
CA HIS A 104 -19.03 -21.74 -12.65
C HIS A 104 -20.11 -22.32 -11.71
N SER A 105 -21.18 -21.57 -11.39
CA SER A 105 -22.36 -22.08 -10.67
C SER A 105 -23.52 -22.46 -11.61
N TRP A 106 -23.33 -23.49 -12.46
CA TRP A 106 -24.41 -24.00 -13.35
C TRP A 106 -25.56 -24.66 -12.58
N LEU A 107 -26.45 -23.87 -11.96
CA LEU A 107 -27.82 -24.21 -11.55
C LEU A 107 -28.65 -23.05 -10.92
N GLU A 108 -28.50 -21.80 -11.36
CA GLU A 108 -29.53 -20.78 -11.05
C GLU A 108 -30.71 -20.91 -12.02
N TYR A 109 -31.92 -21.14 -11.48
CA TYR A 109 -33.17 -21.09 -12.24
C TYR A 109 -34.24 -20.38 -11.40
N GLN A 110 -34.72 -19.23 -11.89
CA GLN A 110 -35.76 -18.38 -11.26
C GLN A 110 -35.35 -17.68 -9.95
N GLY A 111 -34.15 -17.11 -9.91
CA GLY A 111 -33.74 -16.11 -8.91
C GLY A 111 -32.64 -15.23 -9.48
N SER A 112 -32.69 -13.92 -9.24
CA SER A 112 -31.65 -12.98 -9.69
C SER A 112 -30.52 -12.90 -8.63
N GLY A 113 -29.53 -13.78 -8.77
CA GLY A 113 -28.29 -13.77 -8.00
C GLY A 113 -28.25 -14.71 -6.78
N ASN A 114 -27.04 -14.79 -6.21
CA ASN A 114 -26.57 -15.74 -5.18
C ASN A 114 -27.28 -15.71 -3.79
N TRP A 115 -28.50 -15.16 -3.68
CA TRP A 115 -29.26 -15.05 -2.42
C TRP A 115 -30.74 -15.36 -2.61
N LEU A 116 -31.31 -16.17 -1.72
CA LEU A 116 -32.75 -16.44 -1.67
C LEU A 116 -33.43 -15.57 -0.60
N LYS A 117 -34.59 -14.97 -0.92
CA LYS A 117 -35.37 -14.12 -0.01
C LYS A 117 -36.69 -14.83 0.34
N LEU A 118 -36.97 -15.01 1.63
CA LEU A 118 -38.20 -15.56 2.19
C LEU A 118 -38.89 -14.46 3.00
N ILE A 119 -39.94 -13.86 2.45
CA ILE A 119 -40.62 -12.68 3.01
C ILE A 119 -41.90 -13.11 3.73
N GLY A 120 -42.17 -12.54 4.91
CA GLY A 120 -43.38 -12.79 5.70
C GLY A 120 -43.46 -14.18 6.33
N LEU A 121 -42.33 -14.86 6.57
CA LEU A 121 -42.33 -16.22 7.12
C LEU A 121 -42.78 -16.20 8.59
N PRO A 122 -43.80 -16.95 9.02
CA PRO A 122 -44.18 -17.04 10.43
C PRO A 122 -43.01 -17.57 11.29
N VAL A 123 -42.79 -16.98 12.47
CA VAL A 123 -41.63 -17.34 13.30
C VAL A 123 -41.59 -18.83 13.66
N SER A 124 -42.73 -19.46 13.93
CA SER A 124 -42.82 -20.90 14.20
C SER A 124 -42.44 -21.78 13.00
N GLN A 125 -42.50 -21.26 11.77
CA GLN A 125 -41.96 -21.92 10.58
C GLN A 125 -40.45 -21.66 10.44
N ALA A 126 -39.96 -20.48 10.83
CA ALA A 126 -38.53 -20.17 10.87
C ALA A 126 -37.79 -21.05 11.91
N ASP A 127 -38.35 -21.21 13.11
CA ASP A 127 -37.85 -22.12 14.15
C ASP A 127 -37.71 -23.55 13.63
N GLY A 128 -38.78 -24.06 13.00
CA GLY A 128 -38.82 -25.42 12.45
C GLY A 128 -37.91 -25.63 11.24
N LEU A 129 -37.74 -24.61 10.38
CA LEU A 129 -36.86 -24.66 9.20
C LEU A 129 -35.37 -24.63 9.58
N LEU A 130 -35.03 -23.93 10.67
CA LEU A 130 -33.65 -23.64 11.07
C LEU A 130 -33.21 -24.36 12.35
N GLY A 131 -34.02 -25.26 12.91
CA GLY A 131 -33.74 -25.90 14.22
C GLY A 131 -33.47 -24.87 15.33
N ALA A 132 -34.14 -23.73 15.25
CA ALA A 132 -33.83 -22.52 16.00
C ALA A 132 -34.85 -22.26 17.12
N SER A 133 -34.61 -21.21 17.89
CA SER A 133 -35.58 -20.66 18.84
C SER A 133 -35.48 -19.14 18.83
N PHE A 134 -36.32 -18.49 18.03
CA PHE A 134 -36.39 -17.04 17.93
C PHE A 134 -37.10 -16.45 19.14
N GLN A 135 -36.46 -15.47 19.77
CA GLN A 135 -36.93 -14.77 20.96
C GLN A 135 -36.80 -13.25 20.75
N LEU A 136 -37.52 -12.48 21.56
CA LEU A 136 -37.35 -11.04 21.66
C LEU A 136 -36.21 -10.72 22.63
N TYR A 137 -35.24 -9.95 22.17
CA TYR A 137 -34.12 -9.45 22.97
C TYR A 137 -34.23 -7.95 23.14
N LEU A 138 -34.08 -7.46 24.37
CA LEU A 138 -34.06 -6.05 24.75
C LEU A 138 -32.61 -5.57 24.87
N HIS A 139 -32.25 -4.48 24.20
CA HIS A 139 -30.96 -3.83 24.39
C HIS A 139 -31.05 -2.89 25.60
N ILE A 140 -30.27 -3.15 26.64
CA ILE A 140 -30.41 -2.50 27.96
C ILE A 140 -30.15 -0.98 27.86
N ASP A 141 -29.17 -0.56 27.04
CA ASP A 141 -28.77 0.84 26.92
C ASP A 141 -29.76 1.69 26.09
N THR A 142 -30.43 1.10 25.09
CA THR A 142 -31.29 1.85 24.15
C THR A 142 -32.78 1.55 24.29
N SER A 143 -33.16 0.54 25.09
CA SER A 143 -34.54 0.03 25.24
C SER A 143 -35.20 -0.50 23.97
N ASP A 144 -34.45 -0.62 22.87
CA ASP A 144 -34.90 -1.22 21.61
C ASP A 144 -35.05 -2.74 21.75
N THR A 145 -36.06 -3.32 21.09
CA THR A 145 -36.32 -4.77 21.10
C THR A 145 -36.16 -5.37 19.70
N ILE A 146 -35.38 -6.46 19.56
CA ILE A 146 -35.18 -7.17 18.28
C ILE A 146 -35.57 -8.64 18.35
N LEU A 147 -36.00 -9.18 17.22
CA LEU A 147 -36.27 -10.60 17.04
C LEU A 147 -35.03 -11.31 16.46
N ARG A 148 -34.41 -12.18 17.26
CA ARG A 148 -33.19 -12.94 16.92
C ARG A 148 -33.20 -14.31 17.61
N THR A 149 -32.19 -15.15 17.37
CA THR A 149 -31.99 -16.43 18.07
C THR A 149 -30.53 -16.57 18.51
N LEU A 150 -30.24 -17.32 19.59
CA LEU A 150 -28.85 -17.60 19.97
C LEU A 150 -28.18 -18.63 19.07
N SER A 151 -28.95 -19.54 18.44
CA SER A 151 -28.40 -20.60 17.59
C SER A 151 -29.34 -20.99 16.46
N TYR A 152 -28.75 -21.38 15.33
CA TYR A 152 -29.46 -22.05 14.25
C TYR A 152 -28.66 -23.22 13.69
N ALA A 153 -29.36 -24.19 13.13
CA ALA A 153 -28.84 -25.43 12.61
C ALA A 153 -29.34 -25.67 11.17
N LEU A 154 -28.61 -26.50 10.43
CA LEU A 154 -28.96 -26.91 9.08
C LEU A 154 -28.61 -28.41 8.91
N PRO A 155 -29.34 -29.16 8.05
CA PRO A 155 -28.90 -30.46 7.57
C PRO A 155 -27.46 -30.38 7.03
N GLU A 156 -26.60 -31.34 7.36
CA GLU A 156 -25.15 -31.31 7.08
C GLU A 156 -24.82 -30.94 5.62
N VAL A 157 -25.55 -31.54 4.68
CA VAL A 157 -25.44 -31.27 3.23
C VAL A 157 -25.56 -29.79 2.85
N LEU A 158 -26.27 -28.97 3.65
CA LEU A 158 -26.43 -27.54 3.41
C LEU A 158 -25.29 -26.67 3.97
N HIS A 159 -24.49 -27.17 4.92
CA HIS A 159 -23.32 -26.42 5.42
C HIS A 159 -22.27 -26.18 4.32
N ALA A 160 -22.22 -27.05 3.32
CA ALA A 160 -21.39 -26.88 2.12
C ALA A 160 -21.94 -25.84 1.12
N HIS A 161 -23.23 -25.48 1.19
CA HIS A 161 -23.93 -24.68 0.18
C HIS A 161 -24.50 -23.34 0.69
N VAL A 162 -24.78 -23.22 1.99
CA VAL A 162 -25.24 -21.98 2.63
C VAL A 162 -24.07 -21.28 3.31
N GLN A 163 -23.87 -20.00 2.99
CA GLN A 163 -22.90 -19.17 3.69
C GLN A 163 -23.50 -18.71 5.01
N THR A 164 -24.55 -17.87 4.96
CA THR A 164 -25.28 -17.38 6.15
C THR A 164 -26.79 -17.38 5.91
N ILE A 165 -27.56 -17.24 6.99
CA ILE A 165 -28.98 -16.87 6.94
C ILE A 165 -29.17 -15.68 7.87
N THR A 166 -29.79 -14.60 7.40
CA THR A 166 -29.94 -13.34 8.17
C THR A 166 -31.34 -12.76 8.01
N PRO A 167 -31.97 -12.21 9.06
CA PRO A 167 -31.49 -12.17 10.44
C PRO A 167 -31.67 -13.51 11.18
N THR A 168 -30.63 -13.94 11.91
CA THR A 168 -30.67 -15.13 12.79
C THR A 168 -29.96 -14.82 14.12
N THR A 169 -28.64 -15.02 14.16
CA THR A 169 -27.79 -14.91 15.36
C THR A 169 -27.02 -13.60 15.46
N TYR A 170 -27.30 -12.61 14.60
CA TYR A 170 -26.70 -11.29 14.77
C TYR A 170 -27.38 -10.57 15.94
N LEU A 171 -26.60 -10.27 16.99
CA LEU A 171 -27.03 -9.55 18.20
C LEU A 171 -26.10 -8.34 18.45
N GLY A 172 -25.65 -7.69 17.38
CA GLY A 172 -25.10 -6.33 17.46
C GLY A 172 -26.19 -5.30 17.70
N PRO A 173 -25.83 -4.07 18.10
CA PRO A 173 -26.78 -3.09 18.62
C PRO A 173 -27.83 -2.67 17.58
N PRO A 174 -29.08 -2.42 18.01
CA PRO A 174 -30.24 -2.24 17.13
C PRO A 174 -30.27 -0.88 16.43
N ARG A 175 -29.53 0.07 16.95
CA ARG A 175 -29.00 1.23 16.21
C ARG A 175 -27.49 1.10 16.27
N THR A 176 -26.79 1.48 15.20
CA THR A 176 -25.35 1.76 15.30
C THR A 176 -25.15 2.72 16.46
N PRO A 177 -24.19 2.49 17.38
CA PRO A 177 -23.68 3.59 18.18
C PRO A 177 -23.26 4.65 17.17
N ARG A 178 -23.80 5.87 17.27
CA ARG A 178 -23.09 6.98 16.64
C ARG A 178 -21.73 6.99 17.32
N ARG A 179 -20.66 6.77 16.56
CA ARG A 179 -19.32 7.23 16.94
C ARG A 179 -19.39 8.75 16.90
N THR A 180 -20.08 9.34 17.89
CA THR A 180 -20.32 10.77 17.95
C THR A 180 -18.95 11.41 17.99
N PRO A 181 -18.54 12.15 16.95
CA PRO A 181 -17.25 12.80 16.95
C PRO A 181 -17.22 13.77 18.13
N ARG A 182 -16.08 13.91 18.79
CA ARG A 182 -16.01 14.61 20.08
C ARG A 182 -16.32 16.08 19.84
N THR A 183 -17.45 16.53 20.36
CA THR A 183 -18.01 17.86 20.10
C THR A 183 -17.50 18.87 21.11
N HIS A 184 -16.81 19.91 20.66
CA HIS A 184 -16.35 21.01 21.52
C HIS A 184 -17.26 22.24 21.33
N PRO A 185 -18.01 22.68 22.35
CA PRO A 185 -18.91 23.83 22.24
C PRO A 185 -18.22 25.21 22.34
N ASP A 186 -16.91 25.23 22.64
CA ASP A 186 -16.15 26.45 22.87
C ASP A 186 -15.65 27.06 21.55
N GLY A 187 -15.78 28.39 21.39
CA GLY A 187 -15.05 29.13 20.34
C GLY A 187 -15.75 30.33 19.68
N VAL A 188 -17.07 30.26 19.39
CA VAL A 188 -17.73 31.19 18.43
C VAL A 188 -17.93 32.62 18.96
N THR A 189 -16.85 33.40 19.05
CA THR A 189 -16.86 34.86 19.33
C THR A 189 -15.90 35.68 18.44
N ALA A 190 -15.37 35.10 17.36
CA ALA A 190 -14.67 35.79 16.28
C ALA A 190 -14.99 35.10 14.93
N ALA A 191 -15.12 35.78 13.79
CA ALA A 191 -15.25 37.23 13.57
C ALA A 191 -16.18 37.54 12.39
N ARG A 192 -17.33 38.20 12.64
CA ARG A 192 -18.30 38.57 11.60
C ARG A 192 -17.84 39.80 10.79
N ALA A 193 -16.77 39.65 10.01
CA ALA A 193 -16.13 40.72 9.24
C ALA A 193 -15.98 40.32 7.75
N LYS A 194 -16.75 40.96 6.86
CA LYS A 194 -16.70 40.70 5.42
C LYS A 194 -15.31 41.01 4.83
N PRO A 195 -14.71 40.11 4.02
CA PRO A 195 -13.46 40.40 3.31
C PRO A 195 -13.70 41.27 2.05
N GLU A 196 -13.58 42.59 2.18
CA GLU A 196 -13.35 43.47 1.02
C GLU A 196 -11.87 43.43 0.60
N SER A 197 -11.47 42.40 -0.17
CA SER A 197 -10.35 42.51 -1.13
C SER A 197 -10.31 41.30 -2.08
N LYS A 198 -9.63 41.45 -3.21
CA LYS A 198 -9.41 40.38 -4.20
C LYS A 198 -7.93 40.01 -4.27
N GLU A 199 -7.70 38.78 -4.70
CA GLU A 199 -6.41 38.07 -4.87
C GLU A 199 -5.83 37.41 -3.60
N PRO A 200 -5.34 36.15 -3.71
CA PRO A 200 -4.86 35.37 -2.58
C PRO A 200 -3.44 35.81 -2.18
N THR A 201 -3.34 36.54 -1.06
CA THR A 201 -2.04 36.84 -0.46
C THR A 201 -1.43 35.55 0.09
N ARG A 202 -0.14 35.29 -0.18
CA ARG A 202 0.58 34.16 0.43
C ARG A 202 0.48 34.25 1.95
N VAL A 203 0.11 33.15 2.62
CA VAL A 203 0.20 33.03 4.07
C VAL A 203 1.69 33.10 4.46
N SER A 204 2.11 34.25 4.97
CA SER A 204 3.51 34.53 5.33
C SER A 204 3.61 35.08 6.75
N SER A 205 3.24 34.24 7.72
CA SER A 205 3.34 34.52 9.16
C SER A 205 3.89 33.30 9.89
N ILE A 206 5.22 33.13 9.82
CA ILE A 206 5.94 32.21 10.71
C ILE A 206 5.76 32.75 12.14
N ARG A 207 4.90 32.12 12.95
CA ARG A 207 4.85 32.37 14.40
C ARG A 207 6.11 31.76 15.02
N ASN A 208 6.95 32.62 15.61
CA ASN A 208 8.25 32.25 16.15
C ASN A 208 8.32 32.66 17.63
N SER A 209 7.65 31.90 18.48
CA SER A 209 7.53 32.12 19.92
C SER A 209 7.25 30.80 20.64
N GLY A 210 8.12 30.41 21.56
CA GLY A 210 7.88 29.26 22.44
C GLY A 210 7.07 29.68 23.65
N SER A 211 5.86 29.13 23.77
CA SER A 211 4.97 29.18 24.93
C SER A 211 4.11 27.92 24.87
N ASP A 212 4.01 27.19 25.98
CA ASP A 212 3.32 25.89 26.06
C ASP A 212 1.78 26.05 26.18
N ASP A 213 1.19 26.81 25.25
CA ASP A 213 -0.25 26.99 25.09
C ASP A 213 -0.65 26.43 23.70
N ASP A 214 -1.51 25.41 23.67
CA ASP A 214 -2.05 24.80 22.45
C ASP A 214 -3.11 25.74 21.80
N ASP A 215 -2.64 26.78 21.11
CA ASP A 215 -3.46 27.74 20.33
C ASP A 215 -4.03 27.03 19.07
N ASP A 216 -5.36 26.86 19.00
CA ASP A 216 -6.05 26.14 17.92
C ASP A 216 -5.91 26.81 16.52
N ASP A 217 -5.49 26.02 15.52
CA ASP A 217 -5.62 26.33 14.08
C ASP A 217 -6.80 25.50 13.51
N ASP A 218 -7.95 26.14 13.22
CA ASP A 218 -9.18 25.47 12.72
C ASP A 218 -8.92 24.58 11.47
N VAL A 219 -9.29 23.30 11.54
CA VAL A 219 -9.06 22.31 10.47
C VAL A 219 -10.13 22.42 9.38
N SER A 220 -10.19 23.58 8.73
CA SER A 220 -11.14 23.87 7.65
C SER A 220 -10.86 23.06 6.37
N PRO A 221 -11.85 22.84 5.49
CA PRO A 221 -11.64 22.26 4.17
C PRO A 221 -10.60 23.00 3.31
N SER A 222 -10.48 24.32 3.44
CA SER A 222 -9.45 25.08 2.71
C SER A 222 -8.04 24.78 3.22
N TYR A 223 -7.88 24.60 4.53
CA TYR A 223 -6.65 24.08 5.15
C TYR A 223 -6.36 22.62 4.72
N MET A 224 -7.36 21.73 4.76
CA MET A 224 -7.23 20.33 4.29
C MET A 224 -6.77 20.25 2.82
N ARG A 225 -7.28 21.13 1.94
CA ARG A 225 -6.85 21.19 0.53
C ARG A 225 -5.44 21.74 0.34
N TRP A 226 -4.95 22.58 1.26
CA TRP A 226 -3.57 23.03 1.28
C TRP A 226 -2.63 21.91 1.74
N LEU A 227 -2.90 21.32 2.92
CA LEU A 227 -2.11 20.25 3.53
C LEU A 227 -1.95 19.06 2.57
N TYR A 228 -3.07 18.59 1.99
CA TYR A 228 -3.07 17.48 1.03
C TYR A 228 -2.95 17.90 -0.44
N ASN A 229 -2.44 19.13 -0.69
CA ASN A 229 -2.01 19.61 -2.01
C ASN A 229 -3.07 19.58 -3.14
N THR A 230 -4.37 19.60 -2.83
CA THR A 230 -5.47 19.56 -3.81
C THR A 230 -6.01 20.94 -4.21
N MET A 231 -5.54 22.05 -3.62
CA MET A 231 -5.94 23.41 -4.05
C MET A 231 -5.66 23.69 -5.53
N GLY A 232 -4.59 23.12 -6.10
CA GLY A 232 -4.17 23.36 -7.48
C GLY A 232 -5.01 22.68 -8.57
N TYR A 233 -6.06 21.92 -8.21
CA TYR A 233 -6.92 21.23 -9.15
C TYR A 233 -8.40 21.59 -8.97
N VAL A 234 -9.11 21.67 -10.10
CA VAL A 234 -10.56 21.80 -10.20
C VAL A 234 -11.05 20.64 -11.09
N PRO A 235 -12.03 19.83 -10.62
CA PRO A 235 -12.66 18.74 -11.37
C PRO A 235 -13.18 19.10 -12.78
N LYS A 236 -13.16 18.12 -13.69
CA LYS A 236 -13.41 18.27 -15.14
C LYS A 236 -14.19 17.11 -15.77
N ALA A 237 -14.53 16.11 -14.98
CA ALA A 237 -15.27 14.92 -15.34
C ALA A 237 -16.49 14.70 -14.40
N ALA A 238 -17.00 15.78 -13.80
CA ALA A 238 -18.25 15.84 -13.04
C ALA A 238 -19.49 15.32 -13.82
N ASP A 239 -19.38 15.15 -15.15
CA ASP A 239 -20.37 14.49 -16.00
C ASP A 239 -20.39 12.96 -15.86
N ARG A 240 -19.36 12.36 -15.26
CA ARG A 240 -19.11 10.90 -15.20
C ARG A 240 -18.54 10.41 -13.86
N ASN A 241 -18.11 11.30 -12.97
CA ASN A 241 -17.53 11.01 -11.67
C ASN A 241 -18.55 11.37 -10.58
N VAL A 242 -18.89 10.44 -9.71
CA VAL A 242 -19.84 10.61 -8.60
C VAL A 242 -19.21 10.06 -7.32
N LEU A 243 -19.35 10.81 -6.22
CA LEU A 243 -18.95 10.42 -4.88
C LEU A 243 -20.20 10.10 -4.04
N GLY A 244 -20.27 8.89 -3.51
CA GLY A 244 -21.36 8.43 -2.64
C GLY A 244 -20.98 8.50 -1.17
N ILE A 245 -21.87 9.05 -0.34
CA ILE A 245 -21.76 9.12 1.11
C ILE A 245 -22.87 8.23 1.69
N VAL A 246 -22.60 7.43 2.72
CA VAL A 246 -23.61 6.53 3.33
C VAL A 246 -23.84 6.87 4.79
N GLY A 247 -25.09 7.21 5.13
CA GLY A 247 -25.57 7.38 6.50
C GLY A 247 -26.35 6.15 6.97
N PHE A 248 -26.04 5.64 8.16
CA PHE A 248 -26.82 4.59 8.81
C PHE A 248 -27.65 5.15 9.97
N ASN A 249 -28.40 4.31 10.68
CA ASN A 249 -29.51 4.70 11.57
C ASN A 249 -30.64 5.47 10.85
N GLY A 250 -30.58 5.61 9.53
CA GLY A 250 -31.39 6.52 8.73
C GLY A 250 -31.03 8.00 8.94
N ASP A 251 -29.82 8.30 9.39
CA ASP A 251 -29.31 9.67 9.55
C ASP A 251 -29.35 10.43 8.20
N TYR A 252 -29.80 11.68 8.24
CA TYR A 252 -30.03 12.55 7.07
C TYR A 252 -29.36 13.93 7.25
N PRO A 253 -28.59 14.44 6.26
CA PRO A 253 -27.93 15.75 6.36
C PRO A 253 -28.79 16.91 5.86
N SER A 254 -28.65 18.07 6.49
CA SER A 254 -29.34 19.31 6.13
C SER A 254 -28.71 19.94 4.88
N PRO A 255 -29.49 20.22 3.80
CA PRO A 255 -29.00 21.00 2.66
C PRO A 255 -28.65 22.44 3.05
N GLN A 256 -29.35 23.02 4.02
CA GLN A 256 -29.12 24.37 4.53
C GLN A 256 -27.79 24.46 5.30
N ASP A 257 -27.44 23.41 6.06
CA ASP A 257 -26.16 23.35 6.77
C ASP A 257 -24.99 23.23 5.77
N LEU A 258 -25.19 22.55 4.63
CA LEU A 258 -24.19 22.51 3.56
C LEU A 258 -24.05 23.87 2.86
N GLU A 259 -25.16 24.56 2.58
CA GLU A 259 -25.17 25.91 1.99
C GLU A 259 -24.34 26.87 2.85
N LEU A 260 -24.63 26.96 4.16
CA LEU A 260 -23.89 27.77 5.13
C LEU A 260 -22.40 27.35 5.27
N PHE A 261 -22.13 26.05 5.29
CA PHE A 261 -20.76 25.52 5.38
C PHE A 261 -19.91 25.88 4.14
N MET A 262 -20.52 25.86 2.95
CA MET A 262 -19.83 26.21 1.70
C MET A 262 -19.68 27.73 1.57
N GLU A 263 -20.66 28.54 2.00
CA GLU A 263 -20.51 30.01 2.09
C GLU A 263 -19.30 30.42 2.94
N GLU A 264 -19.04 29.77 4.08
CA GLU A 264 -17.88 30.10 4.92
C GLU A 264 -16.58 29.48 4.39
N PHE A 265 -16.53 28.17 4.21
CA PHE A 265 -15.25 27.47 4.01
C PHE A 265 -14.85 27.29 2.53
N ARG A 266 -15.78 27.43 1.58
CA ARG A 266 -15.58 27.15 0.14
C ARG A 266 -16.45 28.04 -0.77
N THR A 267 -16.24 29.35 -0.67
CA THR A 267 -16.84 30.41 -1.52
C THR A 267 -16.68 30.23 -3.03
N ASP A 268 -15.81 29.33 -3.51
CA ASP A 268 -15.72 28.94 -4.92
C ASP A 268 -16.73 27.82 -5.32
N GLY A 269 -17.62 27.42 -4.41
CA GLY A 269 -18.64 26.39 -4.60
C GLY A 269 -19.88 26.54 -3.73
N GLU A 270 -20.36 27.78 -3.55
CA GLU A 270 -21.61 28.14 -2.86
C GLU A 270 -22.85 27.42 -3.45
N ASP A 271 -22.80 27.00 -4.72
CA ASP A 271 -23.88 26.27 -5.41
C ASP A 271 -23.82 24.74 -5.25
N ALA A 272 -23.00 24.22 -4.33
CA ALA A 272 -22.85 22.80 -4.08
C ALA A 272 -24.15 22.16 -3.58
N THR A 273 -24.54 21.04 -4.22
CA THR A 273 -25.75 20.28 -3.90
C THR A 273 -25.49 18.77 -3.94
N PHE A 274 -26.37 18.00 -3.32
CA PHE A 274 -26.32 16.54 -3.29
C PHE A 274 -27.69 15.93 -3.56
N THR A 275 -27.71 14.72 -4.12
CA THR A 275 -28.92 13.90 -4.26
C THR A 275 -29.07 13.01 -3.04
N VAL A 276 -30.26 12.87 -2.47
CA VAL A 276 -30.52 11.88 -1.39
C VAL A 276 -31.31 10.69 -1.93
N LEU A 277 -30.85 9.49 -1.59
CA LEU A 277 -31.55 8.22 -1.83
C LEU A 277 -31.83 7.56 -0.47
N GLN A 278 -33.12 7.41 -0.13
CA GLN A 278 -33.56 6.79 1.12
C GLN A 278 -33.77 5.28 0.95
N ILE A 279 -33.13 4.49 1.81
CA ILE A 279 -33.17 3.02 1.85
C ILE A 279 -33.68 2.65 3.24
N ASN A 280 -35.01 2.72 3.40
CA ASN A 280 -35.72 2.89 4.69
C ASN A 280 -35.42 4.26 5.33
N ALA A 281 -36.46 5.05 5.63
CA ALA A 281 -36.30 6.42 6.12
C ALA A 281 -35.89 6.51 7.61
N GLY A 282 -35.35 7.67 8.01
CA GLY A 282 -34.96 8.00 9.38
C GLY A 282 -34.95 9.50 9.68
N GLU A 283 -34.04 9.95 10.55
CA GLU A 283 -34.04 11.26 11.23
C GLU A 283 -32.72 12.04 10.99
N PHE A 284 -32.57 13.25 11.54
CA PHE A 284 -31.39 14.11 11.32
C PHE A 284 -30.15 13.67 12.13
N GLY A 285 -28.92 13.92 11.62
CA GLY A 285 -27.70 13.56 12.34
C GLY A 285 -26.41 14.30 11.96
N ILE A 286 -25.73 14.82 12.99
CA ILE A 286 -24.38 15.44 12.98
C ILE A 286 -23.40 14.70 12.05
N GLU A 287 -23.33 13.38 12.19
CA GLU A 287 -22.41 12.50 11.47
C GLU A 287 -22.60 12.55 9.94
N SER A 288 -23.86 12.71 9.51
CA SER A 288 -24.20 12.88 8.10
C SER A 288 -23.86 14.29 7.59
N SER A 289 -24.04 15.34 8.41
CA SER A 289 -23.63 16.71 8.07
C SER A 289 -22.11 16.81 7.89
N LEU A 290 -21.31 16.33 8.85
CA LEU A 290 -19.85 16.22 8.74
C LEU A 290 -19.43 15.50 7.45
N SER A 291 -20.02 14.33 7.21
CA SER A 291 -19.68 13.48 6.07
C SER A 291 -19.99 14.15 4.73
N ILE A 292 -21.15 14.80 4.57
CA ILE A 292 -21.48 15.48 3.31
C ILE A 292 -20.69 16.79 3.14
N GLN A 293 -20.40 17.52 4.22
CA GLN A 293 -19.70 18.80 4.19
C GLN A 293 -18.25 18.63 3.72
N TYR A 294 -17.47 17.75 4.37
CA TYR A 294 -16.08 17.52 3.96
C TYR A 294 -15.98 16.81 2.60
N ALA A 295 -16.88 15.86 2.29
CA ALA A 295 -16.92 15.21 0.98
C ALA A 295 -17.23 16.21 -0.14
N SER A 296 -18.22 17.10 0.04
CA SER A 296 -18.61 18.11 -0.94
C SER A 296 -17.50 19.14 -1.14
N ALA A 297 -16.97 19.70 -0.05
CA ALA A 297 -15.87 20.64 -0.14
C ALA A 297 -14.65 20.01 -0.84
N MET A 298 -14.13 18.88 -0.37
CA MET A 298 -12.90 18.30 -0.92
C MET A 298 -13.04 17.86 -2.39
N ALA A 299 -14.26 17.53 -2.86
CA ALA A 299 -14.51 17.04 -4.22
C ALA A 299 -15.17 18.03 -5.19
N TYR A 300 -15.63 19.21 -4.76
CA TYR A 300 -16.40 20.16 -5.59
C TYR A 300 -15.71 20.52 -6.92
N PRO A 301 -16.41 20.56 -8.08
CA PRO A 301 -17.85 20.32 -8.28
C PRO A 301 -18.22 18.87 -8.67
N THR A 302 -17.58 17.85 -8.08
CA THR A 302 -18.02 16.46 -8.26
C THR A 302 -19.42 16.26 -7.64
N PRO A 303 -20.41 15.70 -8.36
CA PRO A 303 -21.73 15.42 -7.81
C PRO A 303 -21.70 14.39 -6.67
N ASN A 304 -22.43 14.71 -5.59
CA ASN A 304 -22.54 13.86 -4.41
C ASN A 304 -23.91 13.18 -4.31
N THR A 305 -23.90 11.91 -3.91
CA THR A 305 -25.11 11.12 -3.62
C THR A 305 -25.07 10.61 -2.18
N PHE A 306 -26.01 11.04 -1.36
CA PHE A 306 -26.17 10.58 0.02
C PHE A 306 -27.16 9.42 0.10
N TYR A 307 -26.72 8.27 0.58
CA TYR A 307 -27.54 7.09 0.85
C TYR A 307 -27.93 7.07 2.32
N SER A 308 -29.18 7.40 2.63
CA SER A 308 -29.73 7.37 4.00
C SER A 308 -30.35 6.00 4.26
N VAL A 309 -29.77 5.21 5.15
CA VAL A 309 -30.09 3.78 5.33
C VAL A 309 -30.65 3.50 6.74
N GLY A 310 -31.96 3.30 6.84
CA GLY A 310 -32.68 3.06 8.09
C GLY A 310 -32.85 1.58 8.47
N GLY A 311 -33.11 1.35 9.76
CA GLY A 311 -33.28 0.03 10.37
C GLY A 311 -32.07 -0.45 11.18
N ASN A 312 -32.15 -1.67 11.72
CA ASN A 312 -31.05 -2.28 12.49
C ASN A 312 -29.79 -2.42 11.63
N TRP A 313 -28.61 -2.25 12.22
CA TRP A 313 -27.34 -2.22 11.48
C TRP A 313 -27.15 -3.40 10.50
N ASP A 314 -27.44 -4.62 10.93
CA ASP A 314 -27.25 -5.83 10.13
C ASP A 314 -28.24 -5.93 8.96
N ASP A 315 -29.50 -5.59 9.21
CA ASP A 315 -30.51 -5.51 8.17
C ASP A 315 -30.28 -4.31 7.22
N ALA A 316 -29.78 -3.19 7.73
CA ALA A 316 -29.48 -1.96 6.99
C ALA A 316 -28.26 -2.13 6.06
N LEU A 317 -27.11 -2.55 6.59
CA LEU A 317 -25.89 -2.73 5.81
C LEU A 317 -26.05 -3.78 4.71
N MET A 318 -26.69 -4.92 5.00
CA MET A 318 -27.00 -5.91 3.95
C MET A 318 -27.98 -5.36 2.92
N SER A 319 -29.00 -4.59 3.33
CA SER A 319 -29.98 -4.03 2.37
C SER A 319 -29.34 -2.96 1.47
N TRP A 320 -28.46 -2.11 1.99
CA TRP A 320 -27.67 -1.16 1.20
C TRP A 320 -26.69 -1.88 0.26
N LEU A 321 -25.90 -2.84 0.77
CA LEU A 321 -24.97 -3.61 -0.07
C LEU A 321 -25.69 -4.34 -1.20
N HIS A 322 -26.86 -4.93 -0.94
CA HIS A 322 -27.71 -5.53 -1.95
C HIS A 322 -28.20 -4.51 -2.98
N TYR A 323 -28.76 -3.39 -2.51
CA TYR A 323 -29.21 -2.31 -3.39
C TYR A 323 -28.08 -1.85 -4.32
N MET A 324 -26.87 -1.62 -3.80
CA MET A 324 -25.72 -1.14 -4.57
C MET A 324 -25.21 -2.16 -5.60
N VAL A 325 -25.17 -3.46 -5.29
CA VAL A 325 -24.75 -4.45 -6.31
C VAL A 325 -25.79 -4.65 -7.40
N ASP A 326 -27.07 -4.44 -7.10
CA ASP A 326 -28.18 -4.59 -8.06
C ASP A 326 -28.29 -3.39 -9.03
N GLN A 327 -27.82 -2.19 -8.66
CA GLN A 327 -27.84 -1.00 -9.54
C GLN A 327 -27.00 -1.19 -10.81
N GLU A 328 -27.39 -0.55 -11.91
CA GLU A 328 -26.63 -0.57 -13.18
C GLU A 328 -25.45 0.41 -13.17
N ASP A 329 -25.71 1.64 -12.74
CA ASP A 329 -24.70 2.66 -12.43
C ASP A 329 -24.39 2.68 -10.93
N VAL A 330 -23.13 2.97 -10.57
CA VAL A 330 -22.66 3.12 -9.17
C VAL A 330 -21.65 4.26 -9.08
N PRO A 331 -21.55 4.97 -7.93
CA PRO A 331 -20.51 5.97 -7.70
C PRO A 331 -19.11 5.38 -7.81
N GLN A 332 -18.15 6.16 -8.30
CA GLN A 332 -16.77 5.74 -8.49
C GLN A 332 -15.98 5.75 -7.18
N THR A 333 -16.42 6.56 -6.22
CA THR A 333 -15.94 6.58 -4.83
C THR A 333 -17.14 6.45 -3.88
N LEU A 334 -17.01 5.64 -2.82
CA LEU A 334 -17.97 5.51 -1.72
C LEU A 334 -17.26 5.77 -0.39
N THR A 335 -17.93 6.44 0.54
CA THR A 335 -17.45 6.68 1.91
C THR A 335 -18.53 6.44 2.95
N THR A 336 -18.14 5.89 4.10
CA THR A 336 -18.97 5.69 5.28
C THR A 336 -18.11 5.79 6.54
N THR A 337 -18.63 6.44 7.57
CA THR A 337 -17.97 6.66 8.85
C THR A 337 -18.57 5.80 9.98
N TYR A 338 -19.71 5.14 9.71
CA TYR A 338 -20.45 4.36 10.70
C TYR A 338 -19.81 3.00 10.94
N GLY A 339 -19.44 2.75 12.20
CA GLY A 339 -18.84 1.49 12.62
C GLY A 339 -19.32 0.99 13.97
N ILE A 340 -19.03 -0.29 14.17
CA ILE A 340 -19.27 -1.15 15.33
C ILE A 340 -17.98 -1.98 15.42
N ASP A 341 -17.27 -2.15 16.57
CA ASP A 341 -15.85 -2.48 17.10
C ASP A 341 -15.03 -3.89 17.52
N GLU A 342 -14.72 -5.21 17.17
CA GLU A 342 -14.60 -6.39 16.18
C GLU A 342 -15.69 -7.53 16.02
N VAL A 343 -16.45 -8.02 17.00
CA VAL A 343 -17.05 -9.38 16.97
C VAL A 343 -18.58 -9.64 16.99
N LYS A 344 -19.46 -8.72 17.39
CA LYS A 344 -20.92 -8.95 17.59
C LYS A 344 -21.60 -9.23 16.23
N VAL A 345 -20.83 -9.07 15.14
CA VAL A 345 -21.04 -9.59 13.78
C VAL A 345 -20.62 -11.07 13.73
N PRO A 346 -21.44 -12.03 13.23
CA PRO A 346 -21.02 -13.43 13.07
C PRO A 346 -20.14 -13.72 11.82
N PRO A 347 -19.31 -14.80 11.80
CA PRO A 347 -18.32 -15.05 10.72
C PRO A 347 -18.93 -15.23 9.34
N ASP A 348 -20.06 -15.91 9.27
CA ASP A 348 -20.77 -16.16 8.02
C ASP A 348 -21.44 -14.90 7.47
N TYR A 349 -21.87 -13.97 8.34
CA TYR A 349 -22.37 -12.66 7.94
C TYR A 349 -21.22 -11.78 7.43
N ALA A 350 -20.11 -11.71 8.17
CA ALA A 350 -18.89 -10.99 7.81
C ALA A 350 -18.41 -11.35 6.39
N ALA A 351 -18.19 -12.65 6.14
CA ALA A 351 -17.77 -13.15 4.83
C ALA A 351 -18.78 -12.84 3.70
N SER A 352 -20.08 -12.76 4.02
CA SER A 352 -21.13 -12.42 3.06
C SER A 352 -21.11 -10.94 2.68
N ALA A 353 -20.97 -10.03 3.64
CA ALA A 353 -20.84 -8.59 3.39
C ALA A 353 -19.54 -8.27 2.61
N CYS A 354 -18.43 -8.92 2.97
CA CYS A 354 -17.16 -8.80 2.24
C CYS A 354 -17.28 -9.25 0.78
N SER A 355 -18.07 -10.29 0.48
CA SER A 355 -18.36 -10.71 -0.90
C SER A 355 -19.07 -9.61 -1.69
N LEU A 356 -20.03 -8.91 -1.07
CA LEU A 356 -20.75 -7.80 -1.71
C LEU A 356 -19.81 -6.59 -1.95
N PHE A 357 -18.95 -6.24 -1.00
CA PHE A 357 -17.91 -5.23 -1.21
C PHE A 357 -16.94 -5.61 -2.34
N ALA A 358 -16.53 -6.89 -2.44
CA ALA A 358 -15.69 -7.36 -3.55
C ALA A 358 -16.36 -7.18 -4.91
N ARG A 359 -17.68 -7.42 -5.00
CA ARG A 359 -18.48 -7.19 -6.22
C ARG A 359 -18.58 -5.72 -6.60
N LEU A 360 -18.67 -4.80 -5.62
CA LEU A 360 -18.61 -3.35 -5.88
C LEU A 360 -17.20 -2.94 -6.35
N SER A 361 -16.16 -3.41 -5.66
CA SER A 361 -14.77 -3.15 -6.01
C SER A 361 -14.39 -3.65 -7.42
N LEU A 362 -14.91 -4.81 -7.83
CA LEU A 362 -14.79 -5.35 -9.20
C LEU A 362 -15.41 -4.44 -10.28
N ARG A 363 -16.38 -3.60 -9.91
CA ARG A 363 -17.02 -2.62 -10.79
C ARG A 363 -16.28 -1.27 -10.83
N GLY A 364 -15.10 -1.19 -10.22
CA GLY A 364 -14.27 0.02 -10.22
C GLY A 364 -14.62 1.02 -9.13
N VAL A 365 -15.36 0.61 -8.11
CA VAL A 365 -15.70 1.45 -6.95
C VAL A 365 -14.54 1.47 -5.94
N SER A 366 -14.10 2.66 -5.54
CA SER A 366 -13.21 2.86 -4.39
C SER A 366 -14.05 3.00 -3.12
N VAL A 367 -13.99 2.04 -2.18
CA VAL A 367 -14.78 2.08 -0.94
C VAL A 367 -13.88 2.43 0.26
N LEU A 368 -14.17 3.57 0.89
CA LEU A 368 -13.45 4.09 2.04
C LEU A 368 -14.28 3.95 3.33
N TYR A 369 -13.58 3.71 4.44
CA TYR A 369 -14.17 3.41 5.74
C TYR A 369 -13.35 4.06 6.87
N SER A 370 -14.00 4.62 7.89
CA SER A 370 -13.31 5.09 9.11
C SER A 370 -12.71 3.93 9.90
N SER A 371 -11.58 4.16 10.58
CA SER A 371 -10.94 3.14 11.42
C SER A 371 -11.50 3.07 12.84
N GLY A 372 -12.04 4.18 13.37
CA GLY A 372 -12.54 4.32 14.74
C GLY A 372 -11.70 5.26 15.62
N ASP A 373 -12.20 5.54 16.82
CA ASP A 373 -11.84 6.73 17.62
C ASP A 373 -11.49 6.37 19.09
N ASP A 374 -11.23 5.08 19.33
CA ASP A 374 -11.01 4.47 20.66
C ASP A 374 -9.61 3.84 20.77
N GLY A 375 -8.71 4.18 19.85
CA GLY A 375 -7.38 3.59 19.73
C GLY A 375 -7.41 2.06 19.62
N VAL A 376 -6.56 1.35 20.37
CA VAL A 376 -6.58 -0.13 20.45
C VAL A 376 -7.76 -0.72 21.24
N GLY A 377 -8.65 0.11 21.80
CA GLY A 377 -9.88 -0.33 22.47
C GLY A 377 -10.27 0.45 23.73
N GLU A 378 -11.57 0.63 23.94
CA GLU A 378 -12.11 1.26 25.15
C GLU A 378 -12.00 0.35 26.39
N GLY A 379 -11.66 0.92 27.54
CA GLY A 379 -11.80 0.28 28.85
C GLY A 379 -10.68 -0.71 29.22
N ASP A 380 -11.05 -1.86 29.78
CA ASP A 380 -10.12 -2.92 30.24
C ASP A 380 -9.84 -4.02 29.21
N CYS A 381 -10.60 -4.04 28.12
CA CYS A 381 -10.52 -5.01 27.02
C CYS A 381 -10.44 -6.48 27.48
N LEU A 382 -11.12 -6.84 28.58
CA LEU A 382 -11.08 -8.20 29.13
C LEU A 382 -12.01 -9.18 28.40
N VAL A 383 -11.41 -10.14 27.71
CA VAL A 383 -12.08 -11.19 26.93
C VAL A 383 -12.12 -12.51 27.70
N GLY A 384 -13.28 -13.17 27.71
CA GLY A 384 -13.48 -14.48 28.32
C GLY A 384 -13.07 -15.63 27.41
N ASP A 385 -12.26 -16.56 27.92
CA ASP A 385 -11.95 -17.83 27.23
C ASP A 385 -13.09 -18.86 27.40
N SER A 386 -12.95 -20.03 26.75
CA SER A 386 -13.92 -21.13 26.89
C SER A 386 -13.97 -21.80 28.28
N SER A 387 -13.08 -21.41 29.19
CA SER A 387 -12.90 -21.97 30.53
C SER A 387 -13.41 -21.02 31.64
N GLY A 388 -13.75 -19.78 31.29
CA GLY A 388 -14.15 -18.71 32.22
C GLY A 388 -13.00 -17.80 32.70
N ASN A 389 -11.78 -17.98 32.19
CA ASN A 389 -10.66 -17.06 32.44
C ASN A 389 -10.86 -15.77 31.65
N ARG A 390 -10.46 -14.63 32.21
CA ARG A 390 -10.38 -13.36 31.47
C ARG A 390 -8.92 -13.02 31.14
N HIS A 391 -8.68 -12.58 29.91
CA HIS A 391 -7.39 -12.09 29.42
C HIS A 391 -7.59 -10.75 28.71
N VAL A 392 -6.56 -9.89 28.69
CA VAL A 392 -6.60 -8.68 27.86
C VAL A 392 -6.39 -9.10 26.40
N GLN A 393 -7.25 -8.62 25.52
CA GLN A 393 -7.09 -8.71 24.08
C GLN A 393 -7.35 -7.30 23.53
N PHE A 394 -6.43 -6.75 22.74
CA PHE A 394 -6.70 -5.51 22.01
C PHE A 394 -7.95 -5.70 21.16
N ILE A 395 -8.73 -4.63 21.10
CA ILE A 395 -10.00 -4.57 20.41
C ILE A 395 -9.72 -3.86 19.07
N PRO A 396 -9.34 -4.61 18.02
CA PRO A 396 -9.44 -4.04 16.68
C PRO A 396 -10.91 -3.68 16.46
N VAL A 397 -11.19 -2.47 15.98
CA VAL A 397 -12.56 -2.06 15.67
C VAL A 397 -13.02 -2.91 14.47
N PHE A 398 -13.96 -3.86 14.63
CA PHE A 398 -15.39 -3.70 14.28
C PHE A 398 -16.53 -4.84 14.68
N PRO A 399 -17.40 -5.13 15.78
CA PRO A 399 -17.70 -4.92 17.31
C PRO A 399 -17.40 -5.92 18.51
N ALA A 400 -16.46 -5.74 19.46
CA ALA A 400 -15.84 -6.78 20.33
C ALA A 400 -16.58 -7.24 21.63
N PRO A 401 -16.21 -8.38 22.31
CA PRO A 401 -15.18 -9.42 22.01
C PRO A 401 -15.69 -10.89 21.83
N SER A 402 -14.92 -11.75 21.12
CA SER A 402 -15.22 -13.10 20.53
C SER A 402 -15.80 -13.29 19.07
N HIS A 403 -15.02 -12.92 18.02
CA HIS A 403 -15.13 -13.25 16.56
C HIS A 403 -16.47 -13.00 15.74
N PRO A 404 -16.50 -12.35 14.54
CA PRO A 404 -15.54 -11.42 13.88
C PRO A 404 -16.10 -10.25 12.99
N THR A 405 -15.19 -9.38 12.53
CA THR A 405 -15.41 -8.09 11.82
C THR A 405 -16.05 -8.13 10.43
N ILE A 406 -16.43 -6.95 9.92
CA ILE A 406 -16.56 -6.65 8.47
C ILE A 406 -15.34 -5.86 7.96
N MET A 407 -14.14 -6.13 8.51
CA MET A 407 -12.85 -5.59 8.04
C MET A 407 -12.41 -6.33 6.77
N GLY A 408 -13.28 -6.34 5.77
CA GLY A 408 -13.04 -7.03 4.51
C GLY A 408 -11.76 -6.49 3.87
N PRO A 409 -10.86 -7.36 3.38
CA PRO A 409 -9.61 -6.95 2.74
C PRO A 409 -9.82 -6.23 1.39
N TRP A 410 -11.06 -5.85 1.04
CA TRP A 410 -11.47 -5.13 -0.17
C TRP A 410 -11.91 -3.68 0.11
N LEU A 411 -11.64 -3.20 1.33
CA LEU A 411 -11.94 -1.85 1.83
C LEU A 411 -10.65 -1.07 2.09
N THR A 412 -10.68 0.25 1.87
CA THR A 412 -9.61 1.17 2.27
C THR A 412 -9.99 1.84 3.59
N VAL A 413 -9.26 1.53 4.66
CA VAL A 413 -9.56 2.01 6.01
C VAL A 413 -8.70 3.24 6.32
N VAL A 414 -9.35 4.31 6.78
CA VAL A 414 -8.76 5.63 7.02
C VAL A 414 -8.68 5.91 8.52
N GLY A 415 -7.47 6.09 9.03
CA GLY A 415 -7.17 6.53 10.39
C GLY A 415 -7.04 8.05 10.53
N GLY A 416 -6.66 8.49 11.73
CA GLY A 416 -6.52 9.90 12.10
C GLY A 416 -5.08 10.38 12.27
N THR A 417 -4.82 11.60 11.83
CA THR A 417 -3.65 12.43 12.23
C THR A 417 -4.11 13.67 13.00
N THR A 418 -3.16 14.34 13.66
CA THR A 418 -3.30 15.65 14.30
C THR A 418 -1.97 16.42 14.19
N SER A 419 -1.91 17.71 14.52
CA SER A 419 -0.77 18.60 14.24
C SER A 419 -0.44 18.71 12.74
N TYR A 420 0.49 19.60 12.35
CA TYR A 420 0.82 19.84 10.94
C TYR A 420 2.29 20.09 10.60
N ALA A 421 3.14 20.31 11.61
CA ALA A 421 4.57 20.59 11.42
C ALA A 421 5.44 19.91 12.50
N PRO A 422 5.46 18.57 12.59
CA PRO A 422 4.88 17.60 11.65
C PRO A 422 3.42 17.22 11.95
N GLU A 423 2.73 16.60 10.97
CA GLU A 423 1.58 15.75 11.28
C GLU A 423 2.03 14.57 12.16
N ILE A 424 1.25 14.23 13.19
CA ILE A 424 1.48 13.10 14.08
C ILE A 424 0.26 12.18 14.12
N ALA A 425 0.45 10.93 14.55
CA ALA A 425 -0.64 9.97 14.65
C ALA A 425 -1.62 10.37 15.77
N ALA A 426 -2.91 10.40 15.45
CA ALA A 426 -3.94 10.78 16.39
C ALA A 426 -4.14 9.71 17.48
N SER A 427 -4.17 10.12 18.75
CA SER A 427 -4.36 9.20 19.88
C SER A 427 -5.70 8.44 19.85
N ILE A 428 -6.70 9.01 19.18
CA ILE A 428 -8.00 8.36 18.94
C ILE A 428 -7.94 7.30 17.82
N SER A 429 -6.97 7.37 16.90
CA SER A 429 -6.97 6.59 15.65
C SER A 429 -6.96 5.09 15.91
N SER A 430 -8.12 4.44 15.79
CA SER A 430 -8.21 3.00 16.00
C SER A 430 -7.46 2.25 14.92
N GLY A 431 -6.70 1.24 15.35
CA GLY A 431 -5.79 0.48 14.50
C GLY A 431 -5.33 -0.78 15.20
N GLY A 432 -4.80 -1.73 14.42
CA GLY A 432 -4.37 -3.03 14.92
C GLY A 432 -4.42 -4.10 13.85
N PHE A 433 -4.76 -5.32 14.26
CA PHE A 433 -4.81 -6.50 13.39
C PHE A 433 -6.11 -7.25 13.62
N SER A 434 -6.86 -7.56 12.55
CA SER A 434 -8.07 -8.39 12.67
C SER A 434 -7.70 -9.81 13.07
N ASN A 435 -8.40 -10.37 14.06
CA ASN A 435 -8.18 -11.75 14.53
C ASN A 435 -8.77 -12.82 13.58
N VAL A 436 -9.06 -12.45 12.32
CA VAL A 436 -10.09 -13.11 11.50
C VAL A 436 -9.72 -13.13 10.02
N PHE A 437 -9.63 -11.95 9.40
CA PHE A 437 -9.20 -11.84 8.01
C PHE A 437 -7.70 -12.00 8.01
N GLN A 438 -7.23 -13.10 7.41
CA GLN A 438 -5.81 -13.32 7.17
C GLN A 438 -5.22 -12.13 6.42
N ARG A 439 -3.98 -11.79 6.75
CA ARG A 439 -3.23 -10.71 6.09
C ARG A 439 -3.25 -10.87 4.56
N PRO A 440 -3.81 -9.91 3.82
CA PRO A 440 -3.87 -9.97 2.36
C PRO A 440 -2.49 -9.72 1.74
N ASP A 441 -2.28 -10.20 0.51
CA ASP A 441 -0.95 -10.26 -0.10
C ASP A 441 -0.24 -8.91 -0.24
N TYR A 442 -1.01 -7.85 -0.48
CA TYR A 442 -0.47 -6.47 -0.54
C TYR A 442 0.13 -6.00 0.80
N GLN A 443 -0.23 -6.62 1.93
CA GLN A 443 0.33 -6.33 3.26
C GLN A 443 1.48 -7.25 3.68
N ASN A 444 1.79 -8.34 2.95
CA ASN A 444 2.83 -9.32 3.31
C ASN A 444 4.28 -8.77 3.34
N ILE A 445 4.47 -7.49 2.96
CA ILE A 445 5.74 -6.78 3.07
C ILE A 445 5.73 -5.77 4.23
N ALA A 446 4.61 -5.09 4.41
CA ALA A 446 4.42 -4.00 5.36
C ALA A 446 4.25 -4.51 6.79
N VAL A 447 3.23 -5.34 7.04
CA VAL A 447 2.89 -5.86 8.38
C VAL A 447 4.05 -6.66 8.99
N PRO A 448 4.72 -7.62 8.30
CA PRO A 448 5.84 -8.34 8.91
C PRO A 448 7.08 -7.49 9.20
N PHE A 449 7.19 -6.28 8.61
CA PHE A 449 8.24 -5.32 8.98
C PHE A 449 7.88 -4.57 10.26
N TYR A 450 6.63 -4.11 10.39
CA TYR A 450 6.14 -3.51 11.62
C TYR A 450 6.27 -4.47 12.82
N LEU A 451 5.80 -5.71 12.66
CA LEU A 451 5.88 -6.75 13.70
C LEU A 451 7.32 -7.06 14.13
N HIS A 452 8.30 -6.95 13.21
CA HIS A 452 9.71 -7.11 13.54
C HIS A 452 10.27 -5.96 14.42
N ILE A 453 9.72 -4.76 14.29
CA ILE A 453 10.08 -3.59 15.12
C ILE A 453 9.34 -3.63 16.48
N LEU A 454 8.06 -4.01 16.49
CA LEU A 454 7.26 -4.17 17.70
C LEU A 454 7.83 -5.28 18.62
N GLY A 455 8.33 -6.37 18.04
CA GLY A 455 8.89 -7.49 18.78
C GLY A 455 7.86 -8.16 19.68
N ASP A 456 8.23 -8.46 20.93
CA ASP A 456 7.36 -9.15 21.89
C ASP A 456 6.32 -8.24 22.58
N GLN A 457 6.23 -6.96 22.22
CA GLN A 457 5.24 -6.05 22.83
C GLN A 457 3.80 -6.49 22.50
N TYR A 458 2.94 -6.47 23.52
CA TYR A 458 1.53 -6.87 23.44
C TYR A 458 1.30 -8.31 22.91
N ASN A 459 2.29 -9.19 23.04
CA ASN A 459 2.20 -10.60 22.67
C ASN A 459 0.96 -11.28 23.29
N GLY A 460 0.12 -11.85 22.43
CA GLY A 460 -1.14 -12.49 22.83
C GLY A 460 -2.33 -11.54 22.97
N PHE A 461 -2.15 -10.21 22.85
CA PHE A 461 -3.26 -9.26 22.85
C PHE A 461 -3.84 -9.07 21.43
N TYR A 462 -3.11 -9.37 20.35
CA TYR A 462 -3.55 -9.16 18.97
C TYR A 462 -3.21 -10.34 18.03
N GLY A 463 -3.97 -10.49 16.94
CA GLY A 463 -3.74 -11.52 15.93
C GLY A 463 -2.70 -11.12 14.88
N ALA A 464 -1.41 -11.42 15.13
CA ALA A 464 -0.29 -11.02 14.26
C ALA A 464 -0.37 -11.48 12.78
N GLU A 465 -1.12 -12.56 12.48
CA GLU A 465 -1.35 -13.04 11.10
C GLU A 465 -2.56 -12.38 10.40
N GLY A 466 -3.17 -11.39 11.05
CA GLY A 466 -4.33 -10.65 10.56
C GLY A 466 -4.02 -9.56 9.55
N ARG A 467 -5.07 -9.12 8.84
CA ARG A 467 -5.13 -7.84 8.12
C ARG A 467 -4.85 -6.71 9.10
N GLY A 468 -3.72 -6.04 8.92
CA GLY A 468 -3.37 -4.83 9.67
C GLY A 468 -4.19 -3.64 9.19
N TYR A 469 -4.55 -2.70 10.05
CA TYR A 469 -5.27 -1.49 9.68
C TYR A 469 -4.89 -0.32 10.62
N PRO A 470 -5.04 0.96 10.21
CA PRO A 470 -5.59 1.45 8.94
C PRO A 470 -4.67 1.21 7.72
N ASP A 471 -5.16 1.55 6.52
CA ASP A 471 -4.37 1.55 5.29
C ASP A 471 -3.68 2.89 5.04
N ILE A 472 -4.29 4.01 5.45
CA ILE A 472 -3.85 5.41 5.32
C ILE A 472 -4.53 6.27 6.41
N ALA A 473 -4.12 7.52 6.61
CA ALA A 473 -4.76 8.44 7.56
C ALA A 473 -4.81 9.89 7.03
N ALA A 474 -5.60 10.74 7.69
CA ALA A 474 -5.67 12.19 7.49
C ALA A 474 -6.17 12.89 8.77
N GLN A 475 -6.14 14.23 8.82
CA GLN A 475 -6.49 15.01 10.02
C GLN A 475 -7.87 14.62 10.59
N ALA A 476 -7.93 14.49 11.91
CA ALA A 476 -9.07 13.95 12.65
C ALA A 476 -9.40 14.75 13.93
N PHE A 477 -8.92 15.98 14.06
CA PHE A 477 -9.17 16.88 15.18
C PHE A 477 -9.63 18.26 14.68
N HIS A 478 -10.41 18.96 15.51
CA HIS A 478 -10.82 20.36 15.33
C HIS A 478 -11.40 20.66 13.93
N CYS A 479 -12.11 19.70 13.36
CA CYS A 479 -12.80 19.85 12.09
C CYS A 479 -14.07 20.68 12.29
N GLY A 480 -14.05 21.93 11.85
CA GLY A 480 -15.22 22.82 11.90
C GLY A 480 -16.33 22.31 10.98
N ILE A 481 -17.57 22.32 11.46
CA ILE A 481 -18.79 21.96 10.70
C ILE A 481 -19.95 22.90 11.05
N VAL A 482 -21.04 22.81 10.26
CA VAL A 482 -22.34 23.42 10.57
C VAL A 482 -23.37 22.33 10.89
N VAL A 483 -24.15 22.50 11.95
CA VAL A 483 -25.28 21.62 12.35
C VAL A 483 -26.44 22.48 12.83
N ASP A 484 -27.64 22.26 12.28
CA ASP A 484 -28.87 23.01 12.63
C ASP A 484 -28.67 24.55 12.50
N GLY A 485 -27.78 24.97 11.59
CA GLY A 485 -27.38 26.37 11.38
C GLY A 485 -26.33 26.95 12.33
N GLU A 486 -25.84 26.20 13.33
CA GLU A 486 -24.79 26.63 14.26
C GLU A 486 -23.42 26.02 13.89
N PHE A 487 -22.33 26.77 14.14
CA PHE A 487 -20.96 26.30 13.89
C PHE A 487 -20.39 25.58 15.12
N MET A 488 -19.69 24.47 14.91
CA MET A 488 -19.09 23.66 15.99
C MET A 488 -17.85 22.88 15.53
N HIS A 489 -16.99 22.52 16.49
CA HIS A 489 -15.79 21.71 16.25
C HIS A 489 -15.96 20.24 16.63
N ILE A 490 -15.29 19.37 15.87
CA ILE A 490 -15.43 17.92 15.94
C ILE A 490 -14.08 17.19 15.80
N ASP A 491 -13.84 16.21 16.66
CA ASP A 491 -12.75 15.24 16.53
C ASP A 491 -13.27 13.84 16.17
N GLY A 492 -12.66 13.20 15.18
CA GLY A 492 -12.96 11.82 14.79
C GLY A 492 -12.33 11.42 13.46
N THR A 493 -12.06 10.13 13.30
CA THR A 493 -11.72 9.53 11.99
C THR A 493 -12.86 9.69 10.97
N SER A 494 -14.07 10.00 11.44
CA SER A 494 -15.20 10.52 10.67
C SER A 494 -14.94 11.84 9.92
N CYS A 495 -13.94 12.64 10.29
CA CYS A 495 -13.49 13.79 9.49
C CYS A 495 -12.45 13.40 8.43
N ALA A 496 -11.48 12.57 8.82
CA ALA A 496 -10.42 12.06 7.94
C ALA A 496 -10.98 11.29 6.73
N THR A 497 -11.97 10.43 6.96
CA THR A 497 -12.52 9.52 5.93
C THR A 497 -13.21 10.23 4.75
N PRO A 498 -14.19 11.14 4.94
CA PRO A 498 -14.78 11.91 3.84
C PRO A 498 -13.76 12.85 3.17
N THR A 499 -12.78 13.36 3.92
CA THR A 499 -11.69 14.18 3.38
C THR A 499 -10.86 13.38 2.36
N VAL A 500 -10.39 12.19 2.74
CA VAL A 500 -9.67 11.28 1.84
C VAL A 500 -10.56 10.80 0.70
N ALA A 501 -11.85 10.54 0.93
CA ALA A 501 -12.77 10.16 -0.13
C ALA A 501 -12.94 11.27 -1.19
N GLY A 502 -12.93 12.54 -0.78
CA GLY A 502 -12.89 13.68 -1.71
C GLY A 502 -11.60 13.73 -2.52
N ILE A 503 -10.44 13.47 -1.91
CA ILE A 503 -9.16 13.36 -2.62
C ILE A 503 -9.19 12.22 -3.66
N ILE A 504 -9.74 11.05 -3.30
CA ILE A 504 -9.90 9.92 -4.23
C ILE A 504 -10.89 10.24 -5.35
N ALA A 505 -11.98 10.95 -5.06
CA ALA A 505 -12.90 11.44 -6.09
C ALA A 505 -12.23 12.42 -7.06
N VAL A 506 -11.37 13.33 -6.58
CA VAL A 506 -10.55 14.23 -7.41
C VAL A 506 -9.54 13.46 -8.27
N LEU A 507 -8.92 12.39 -7.75
CA LEU A 507 -8.02 11.53 -8.53
C LEU A 507 -8.77 10.71 -9.60
N ASN A 508 -9.98 10.24 -9.28
CA ASN A 508 -10.86 9.56 -10.24
C ASN A 508 -11.32 10.52 -11.35
N ASP A 509 -11.71 11.76 -11.01
CA ASP A 509 -12.01 12.84 -11.96
C ASP A 509 -10.84 13.10 -12.91
N TYR A 510 -9.63 13.31 -12.37
CA TYR A 510 -8.43 13.56 -13.18
C TYR A 510 -8.16 12.41 -14.15
N ARG A 511 -8.37 11.16 -13.72
CA ARG A 511 -8.23 9.97 -14.58
C ARG A 511 -9.30 9.94 -15.68
N LEU A 512 -10.57 10.18 -15.34
CA LEU A 512 -11.68 10.24 -16.29
C LEU A 512 -11.56 11.40 -17.29
N TRP A 513 -10.98 12.54 -16.89
CA TRP A 513 -10.62 13.65 -17.78
C TRP A 513 -9.47 13.27 -18.73
N LYS A 514 -8.53 12.44 -18.29
CA LYS A 514 -7.46 11.87 -19.13
C LYS A 514 -7.89 10.62 -19.92
N GLY A 515 -9.17 10.24 -19.92
CA GLY A 515 -9.67 9.05 -20.61
C GLY A 515 -9.15 7.73 -20.04
N LYS A 516 -8.70 7.73 -18.78
CA LYS A 516 -8.27 6.52 -18.04
C LYS A 516 -9.42 6.01 -17.17
N PRO A 517 -9.50 4.69 -16.92
CA PRO A 517 -10.44 4.13 -15.94
C PRO A 517 -10.14 4.64 -14.54
N VAL A 518 -11.15 4.66 -13.67
CA VAL A 518 -11.03 4.99 -12.24
C VAL A 518 -10.15 4.01 -11.47
N LEU A 519 -9.76 4.39 -10.25
CA LEU A 519 -8.83 3.63 -9.41
C LEU A 519 -9.40 2.27 -8.98
N GLY A 520 -10.68 2.19 -8.61
CA GLY A 520 -11.28 1.00 -8.01
C GLY A 520 -10.76 0.73 -6.61
N PHE A 521 -10.67 -0.54 -6.22
CA PHE A 521 -10.11 -0.92 -4.93
C PHE A 521 -8.64 -0.46 -4.78
N LEU A 522 -8.40 0.40 -3.79
CA LEU A 522 -7.19 1.24 -3.74
C LEU A 522 -5.97 0.51 -3.20
N ASN A 523 -6.12 -0.48 -2.32
CA ASN A 523 -5.01 -0.90 -1.46
C ASN A 523 -3.86 -1.53 -2.27
N TYR A 524 -4.16 -2.27 -3.34
CA TYR A 524 -3.13 -2.78 -4.27
C TYR A 524 -2.32 -1.67 -4.97
N TRP A 525 -2.94 -0.51 -5.21
CA TRP A 525 -2.25 0.66 -5.72
C TRP A 525 -1.50 1.39 -4.60
N LEU A 526 -2.13 1.63 -3.43
CA LEU A 526 -1.54 2.33 -2.29
C LEU A 526 -0.29 1.62 -1.74
N TYR A 527 -0.37 0.32 -1.42
CA TYR A 527 0.79 -0.49 -1.02
C TYR A 527 1.80 -0.68 -2.18
N GLY A 528 1.41 -0.41 -3.43
CA GLY A 528 2.26 -0.46 -4.61
C GLY A 528 2.87 0.91 -4.97
N SER A 529 2.45 1.44 -6.12
CA SER A 529 2.96 2.69 -6.70
C SER A 529 2.34 3.97 -6.12
N GLY A 530 1.25 3.86 -5.36
CA GLY A 530 0.55 4.99 -4.73
C GLY A 530 1.28 5.51 -3.50
N LEU A 531 2.08 4.65 -2.83
CA LEU A 531 2.82 4.93 -1.61
C LEU A 531 3.58 6.26 -1.65
N THR A 532 4.26 6.55 -2.77
CA THR A 532 5.05 7.77 -3.00
C THR A 532 4.24 9.08 -3.08
N GLY A 533 2.92 9.02 -2.93
CA GLY A 533 2.03 10.18 -2.85
C GLY A 533 1.44 10.44 -1.45
N LEU A 534 1.98 9.79 -0.41
CA LEU A 534 1.58 9.95 0.99
C LEU A 534 2.67 10.70 1.78
N ASN A 535 2.40 11.09 3.03
CA ASN A 535 3.36 11.62 3.99
C ASN A 535 3.80 10.52 4.98
N ASP A 536 4.91 10.70 5.71
CA ASP A 536 5.30 9.82 6.82
C ASP A 536 4.87 10.36 8.18
N ILE A 537 4.32 9.49 9.03
CA ILE A 537 3.70 9.84 10.32
C ILE A 537 4.43 9.04 11.41
N ILE A 538 5.64 9.48 11.75
CA ILE A 538 6.62 8.68 12.52
C ILE A 538 6.52 8.81 14.05
N THR A 539 5.50 9.50 14.55
CA THR A 539 5.35 9.84 15.97
C THR A 539 3.89 9.84 16.40
N GLY A 540 3.64 9.44 17.65
CA GLY A 540 2.32 9.23 18.22
C GLY A 540 2.07 7.74 18.51
N SER A 541 0.92 7.44 19.12
CA SER A 541 0.43 6.08 19.36
C SER A 541 -1.09 6.12 19.52
N ASN A 542 -1.77 4.97 19.53
CA ASN A 542 -3.21 4.87 19.76
C ASN A 542 -3.58 4.18 21.10
N PRO A 543 -3.40 4.87 22.24
CA PRO A 543 -3.62 4.30 23.57
C PRO A 543 -5.06 3.80 23.77
N GLY A 544 -5.17 2.74 24.56
CA GLY A 544 -6.41 1.99 24.80
C GLY A 544 -6.13 0.74 25.63
N CYS A 545 -7.17 0.05 26.12
CA CYS A 545 -7.05 -1.17 26.92
C CYS A 545 -6.16 -1.06 28.18
N ASN A 546 -6.02 0.15 28.77
CA ASN A 546 -5.01 0.49 29.79
C ASN A 546 -3.55 0.28 29.34
N THR A 547 -3.26 0.55 28.07
CA THR A 547 -1.91 0.51 27.47
C THR A 547 -1.66 1.74 26.60
N ASP A 548 -0.40 2.01 26.29
CA ASP A 548 0.03 3.11 25.39
C ASP A 548 -0.36 2.88 23.91
N GLY A 549 -0.94 1.73 23.58
CA GLY A 549 -1.35 1.34 22.23
C GLY A 549 -0.19 0.91 21.36
N PHE A 550 -0.40 0.89 20.05
CA PHE A 550 0.68 0.70 19.10
C PHE A 550 1.39 2.04 18.83
N PRO A 551 2.73 2.10 18.80
CA PRO A 551 3.45 3.28 18.34
C PRO A 551 3.35 3.43 16.82
N ALA A 552 3.21 4.67 16.37
CA ALA A 552 3.40 5.04 14.97
C ALA A 552 4.90 5.00 14.62
N ILE A 553 5.25 4.53 13.42
CA ILE A 553 6.66 4.34 13.01
C ILE A 553 6.88 4.60 11.51
N VAL A 554 8.13 4.88 11.18
CA VAL A 554 8.69 4.89 9.82
C VAL A 554 8.22 3.68 9.00
N GLY A 555 7.31 3.88 8.03
CA GLY A 555 6.89 2.89 7.03
C GLY A 555 5.39 2.56 7.01
N TRP A 556 4.98 1.41 7.55
CA TRP A 556 3.55 1.13 7.80
C TRP A 556 3.38 0.79 9.26
N ASP A 557 2.34 1.34 9.88
CA ASP A 557 1.95 1.05 11.25
C ASP A 557 0.42 0.88 11.41
N PRO A 558 -0.03 0.25 12.50
CA PRO A 558 -1.43 0.12 12.86
C PRO A 558 -1.96 1.36 13.63
N VAL A 559 -1.61 2.58 13.18
CA VAL A 559 -2.09 3.84 13.76
C VAL A 559 -2.46 4.85 12.67
N ALA A 560 -1.52 5.18 11.79
CA ALA A 560 -1.65 6.09 10.65
C ALA A 560 -1.64 5.34 9.30
N GLY A 561 -1.23 4.08 9.26
CA GLY A 561 -1.29 3.25 8.06
C GLY A 561 -0.04 3.38 7.20
N LEU A 562 -0.19 3.54 5.88
CA LEU A 562 0.91 3.58 4.91
C LEU A 562 1.64 4.90 4.83
N SER A 563 2.96 4.80 4.65
CA SER A 563 3.87 5.92 4.40
C SER A 563 5.02 5.55 3.43
N PRO A 564 5.60 6.54 2.71
CA PRO A 564 6.70 6.29 1.77
C PRO A 564 8.10 6.38 2.37
N GLU A 565 8.31 7.02 3.51
CA GLU A 565 9.64 7.08 4.09
C GLU A 565 9.94 5.76 4.80
N ILE A 566 10.98 5.06 4.33
CA ILE A 566 11.67 4.10 5.18
C ILE A 566 13.14 4.47 5.19
N ASN A 567 13.54 5.24 6.20
CA ASN A 567 14.94 5.61 6.44
C ASN A 567 15.79 4.36 6.66
N GLY A 568 16.38 3.85 5.57
CA GLY A 568 17.22 2.66 5.55
C GLY A 568 16.72 1.49 4.69
N ILE A 569 15.45 1.46 4.24
CA ILE A 569 14.88 0.34 3.48
C ILE A 569 14.30 0.84 2.14
N PRO A 570 14.44 0.09 1.04
CA PRO A 570 13.79 0.44 -0.22
C PRO A 570 12.25 0.43 -0.11
N SER A 571 11.62 1.29 -0.92
CA SER A 571 10.16 1.31 -1.12
C SER A 571 9.56 -0.08 -1.37
N LEU A 572 8.28 -0.29 -1.05
CA LEU A 572 7.62 -1.61 -1.12
C LEU A 572 7.82 -2.32 -2.47
N ARG A 573 7.93 -1.55 -3.56
CA ARG A 573 8.31 -2.01 -4.90
C ARG A 573 9.58 -2.87 -4.94
N GLU A 574 10.69 -2.46 -4.33
CA GLU A 574 11.95 -3.24 -4.35
C GLU A 574 11.83 -4.53 -3.52
N ARG A 575 10.88 -4.60 -2.58
CA ARG A 575 10.54 -5.83 -1.83
C ARG A 575 9.55 -6.72 -2.59
N LEU A 576 8.62 -6.16 -3.37
CA LEU A 576 7.78 -6.91 -4.32
C LEU A 576 8.63 -7.57 -5.41
N GLU A 577 9.59 -6.84 -5.98
CA GLU A 577 10.54 -7.36 -6.97
C GLU A 577 11.37 -8.52 -6.37
N ARG A 578 11.90 -8.38 -5.13
CA ARG A 578 12.61 -9.45 -4.40
C ARG A 578 11.76 -10.67 -4.01
N LEU A 579 10.45 -10.54 -3.78
CA LEU A 579 9.59 -11.69 -3.48
C LEU A 579 9.25 -12.47 -4.76
N GLY A 580 9.03 -11.77 -5.88
CA GLY A 580 8.96 -12.41 -7.20
C GLY A 580 10.19 -13.24 -7.54
N GLU A 581 11.39 -12.75 -7.18
CA GLU A 581 12.66 -13.49 -7.32
C GLU A 581 12.81 -14.71 -6.38
N ARG A 582 11.96 -14.86 -5.35
CA ARG A 582 12.03 -15.99 -4.40
C ARG A 582 11.08 -17.15 -4.72
N GLU A 583 9.93 -16.89 -5.33
CA GLU A 583 8.94 -17.93 -5.64
C GLU A 583 8.90 -18.31 -7.12
N VAL A 584 9.30 -17.42 -8.04
CA VAL A 584 9.24 -17.68 -9.48
C VAL A 584 10.58 -18.22 -10.01
N ASN A 585 10.86 -19.47 -9.64
CA ASN A 585 11.86 -20.31 -10.34
C ASN A 585 11.17 -21.21 -11.39
N HIS A 586 10.13 -20.66 -12.04
CA HIS A 586 9.49 -21.17 -13.25
C HIS A 586 9.67 -20.14 -14.36
N GLU A 587 9.91 -20.61 -15.58
CA GLU A 587 10.29 -19.78 -16.73
C GLU A 587 9.10 -18.94 -17.25
N VAL A 588 8.87 -17.78 -16.63
CA VAL A 588 7.95 -16.76 -17.13
C VAL A 588 8.74 -15.75 -17.96
N GLU A 589 8.73 -15.93 -19.29
CA GLU A 589 9.32 -14.99 -20.24
C GLU A 589 8.57 -13.64 -20.22
N ARG A 590 9.00 -12.73 -19.33
CA ARG A 590 8.56 -11.32 -19.36
C ARG A 590 9.18 -10.63 -20.58
N GLU A 591 8.40 -10.40 -21.63
CA GLU A 591 8.77 -9.48 -22.71
C GLU A 591 8.89 -8.05 -22.18
N CYS A 592 10.09 -7.70 -21.73
CA CYS A 592 10.42 -6.35 -21.32
C CYS A 592 10.50 -5.45 -22.57
N HIS A 593 9.49 -4.61 -22.77
CA HIS A 593 9.55 -3.52 -23.74
C HIS A 593 10.57 -2.46 -23.30
N VAL A 594 11.85 -2.76 -23.55
CA VAL A 594 12.95 -1.80 -23.42
C VAL A 594 12.73 -0.69 -24.44
N GLU A 595 12.40 0.51 -23.98
CA GLU A 595 12.46 1.70 -24.83
C GLU A 595 13.91 1.93 -25.26
N PRO A 596 14.24 1.80 -26.56
CA PRO A 596 15.63 1.87 -26.99
C PRO A 596 16.11 3.34 -26.96
N PRO A 597 17.33 3.61 -26.48
CA PRO A 597 17.87 4.97 -26.51
C PRO A 597 17.96 5.46 -27.98
N PRO A 598 17.73 6.76 -28.25
CA PRO A 598 17.49 7.28 -29.60
C PRO A 598 18.50 6.84 -30.68
N SER A 599 18.02 6.55 -31.90
CA SER A 599 18.90 6.05 -32.96
C SER A 599 19.98 7.09 -33.34
N VAL A 600 21.25 6.75 -33.07
CA VAL A 600 22.42 7.62 -33.25
C VAL A 600 23.44 6.98 -34.19
N HIS A 601 24.16 7.81 -34.93
CA HIS A 601 25.19 7.35 -35.85
C HIS A 601 26.44 6.86 -35.09
N PRO A 602 26.93 5.62 -35.33
CA PRO A 602 28.11 5.11 -34.65
C PRO A 602 29.38 5.86 -35.07
N ALA A 603 30.30 5.99 -34.12
CA ALA A 603 31.65 6.47 -34.36
C ALA A 603 32.39 5.56 -35.37
N LYS A 604 33.38 6.11 -36.08
CA LYS A 604 34.30 5.30 -36.89
C LYS A 604 35.42 4.79 -35.98
N HIS A 605 35.72 3.51 -36.07
CA HIS A 605 36.84 2.94 -35.33
C HIS A 605 38.20 3.47 -35.83
N ILE A 606 39.14 3.63 -34.91
CA ILE A 606 40.50 4.13 -35.13
C ILE A 606 41.45 3.34 -34.22
N ILE A 607 42.65 3.01 -34.72
CA ILE A 607 43.74 2.48 -33.88
C ILE A 607 44.97 3.37 -34.08
N HIS A 608 45.42 4.03 -33.02
CA HIS A 608 46.52 4.99 -33.12
C HIS A 608 47.89 4.31 -33.17
N SER A 609 48.86 4.95 -33.83
CA SER A 609 50.26 4.48 -33.92
C SER A 609 50.89 4.23 -32.55
N ASP A 610 50.56 5.08 -31.58
CA ASP A 610 51.08 4.99 -30.21
C ASP A 610 50.60 3.73 -29.51
N PHE A 611 49.39 3.25 -29.83
CA PHE A 611 48.84 2.04 -29.24
C PHE A 611 49.39 0.77 -29.92
N HIS A 612 49.61 0.80 -31.23
CA HIS A 612 50.43 -0.22 -31.91
C HIS A 612 51.85 -0.29 -31.34
N ASN A 613 52.45 0.84 -30.97
CA ASN A 613 53.77 0.88 -30.34
C ASN A 613 53.74 0.28 -28.92
N PHE A 614 52.75 0.66 -28.09
CA PHE A 614 52.53 0.05 -26.77
C PHE A 614 52.43 -1.47 -26.83
N VAL A 615 51.62 -2.02 -27.74
CA VAL A 615 51.48 -3.48 -27.91
C VAL A 615 52.80 -4.16 -28.34
N ARG A 616 53.70 -3.45 -29.04
CA ARG A 616 55.00 -3.98 -29.46
C ARG A 616 56.08 -3.89 -28.38
N THR A 617 56.11 -2.80 -27.59
CA THR A 617 57.19 -2.50 -26.64
C THR A 617 56.84 -2.84 -25.18
N GLY A 618 55.56 -2.75 -24.82
CA GLY A 618 55.09 -2.72 -23.44
C GLY A 618 55.14 -1.33 -22.78
N SER A 619 55.50 -0.27 -23.50
CA SER A 619 55.72 1.08 -22.94
C SER A 619 54.89 2.15 -23.64
N LEU A 620 54.26 3.03 -22.87
CA LEU A 620 53.48 4.15 -23.39
C LEU A 620 54.38 5.35 -23.76
N PRO A 621 54.13 6.04 -24.89
CA PRO A 621 54.72 7.35 -25.15
C PRO A 621 54.22 8.40 -24.14
N MET A 622 55.13 9.21 -23.59
CA MET A 622 54.85 10.21 -22.52
C MET A 622 53.72 11.20 -22.82
N HIS A 623 53.38 11.43 -24.09
CA HIS A 623 52.38 12.42 -24.52
C HIS A 623 51.36 11.85 -25.52
N SER A 624 51.02 10.56 -25.38
CA SER A 624 49.97 9.92 -26.19
C SER A 624 48.60 10.57 -25.94
N ARG A 625 48.13 11.42 -26.87
CA ARG A 625 46.79 12.02 -26.84
C ARG A 625 45.65 11.02 -27.11
N TYR A 626 45.97 9.76 -27.41
CA TYR A 626 45.00 8.70 -27.73
C TYR A 626 44.53 7.91 -26.49
N ILE A 627 45.20 8.07 -25.36
CA ILE A 627 44.99 7.28 -24.15
C ILE A 627 44.76 8.26 -23.00
N ILE A 628 43.62 8.15 -22.33
CA ILE A 628 43.12 9.12 -21.36
C ILE A 628 42.89 8.47 -19.98
N PRO A 629 42.95 9.23 -18.87
CA PRO A 629 42.60 8.73 -17.55
C PRO A 629 41.15 8.23 -17.52
N LEU A 630 40.90 7.10 -16.85
CA LEU A 630 39.60 6.43 -16.89
C LEU A 630 38.41 7.33 -16.51
N PHE A 631 38.59 8.19 -15.51
CA PHE A 631 37.56 9.06 -14.96
C PHE A 631 37.47 10.44 -15.61
N SER A 632 38.31 10.76 -16.61
CA SER A 632 38.31 12.06 -17.31
C SER A 632 37.00 12.40 -18.05
N GLN A 633 36.12 11.41 -18.22
CA GLN A 633 34.81 11.57 -18.86
C GLN A 633 33.64 11.68 -17.87
N THR A 634 33.89 11.36 -16.59
CA THR A 634 32.84 11.25 -15.56
C THR A 634 32.78 12.49 -14.67
N GLY A 635 33.80 13.36 -14.74
CA GLY A 635 33.98 14.51 -13.85
C GLY A 635 34.55 14.15 -12.47
N ILE A 636 34.74 12.86 -12.16
CA ILE A 636 35.32 12.35 -10.91
C ILE A 636 36.79 12.77 -10.79
N ASP A 637 37.47 12.98 -11.91
CA ASP A 637 38.81 13.57 -11.98
C ASP A 637 38.90 14.98 -11.37
N LYS A 638 37.81 15.75 -11.40
CA LYS A 638 37.72 17.10 -10.78
C LYS A 638 37.54 17.06 -9.26
N ALA A 639 37.21 15.91 -8.69
CA ALA A 639 37.08 15.72 -7.24
C ALA A 639 38.41 15.31 -6.57
N LEU A 640 39.44 15.01 -7.35
CA LEU A 640 40.78 14.64 -6.88
C LEU A 640 41.58 15.85 -6.40
N ASP A 641 42.38 15.66 -5.35
CA ASP A 641 43.33 16.67 -4.89
C ASP A 641 44.48 16.84 -5.90
N SER A 642 44.71 18.09 -6.34
CA SER A 642 45.82 18.47 -7.23
C SER A 642 47.23 18.10 -6.73
N THR A 643 47.39 17.80 -5.44
CA THR A 643 48.63 17.42 -4.77
C THR A 643 48.75 15.92 -4.49
N ALA A 644 47.70 15.12 -4.75
CA ALA A 644 47.78 13.67 -4.63
C ALA A 644 48.80 13.12 -5.64
N GLU A 645 49.84 12.42 -5.15
CA GLU A 645 50.72 11.67 -6.04
C GLU A 645 49.86 10.72 -6.89
N SER A 646 49.96 10.83 -8.22
CA SER A 646 49.21 9.97 -9.13
C SER A 646 49.66 8.51 -8.95
N SER A 647 48.94 7.80 -8.09
CA SER A 647 48.81 6.35 -8.19
C SER A 647 48.39 5.99 -9.62
N ALA A 648 48.77 4.79 -10.06
CA ALA A 648 48.56 4.37 -11.44
C ALA A 648 47.09 3.99 -11.66
N SER A 649 46.21 4.99 -11.74
CA SER A 649 44.80 4.81 -12.15
C SER A 649 44.73 4.12 -13.51
N PRO A 650 43.67 3.33 -13.78
CA PRO A 650 43.52 2.73 -15.09
C PRO A 650 43.31 3.81 -16.17
N LEU A 651 43.58 3.43 -17.41
CA LEU A 651 43.45 4.29 -18.59
C LEU A 651 42.39 3.72 -19.54
N ALA A 652 41.94 4.52 -20.50
CA ALA A 652 41.07 4.09 -21.59
C ALA A 652 41.58 4.62 -22.93
N THR A 653 41.32 3.89 -24.02
CA THR A 653 41.58 4.37 -25.38
C THR A 653 40.46 5.29 -25.87
N ILE A 654 40.77 6.27 -26.72
CA ILE A 654 39.74 7.15 -27.32
C ILE A 654 38.74 6.35 -28.17
N ASP A 655 39.14 5.24 -28.79
CA ASP A 655 38.17 4.37 -29.48
C ASP A 655 37.21 3.71 -28.48
N PHE A 656 37.68 3.19 -27.33
CA PHE A 656 36.77 2.65 -26.32
C PHE A 656 35.72 3.67 -25.86
N THR A 657 36.12 4.94 -25.68
CA THR A 657 35.28 5.97 -25.08
C THR A 657 34.34 6.68 -26.06
N ILE A 658 34.74 6.92 -27.31
CA ILE A 658 33.87 7.55 -28.31
C ILE A 658 33.03 6.50 -29.03
N THR A 659 31.71 6.54 -28.82
CA THR A 659 30.79 5.48 -29.28
C THR A 659 29.85 5.95 -30.39
N THR A 660 29.50 7.25 -30.41
CA THR A 660 28.65 7.90 -31.42
C THR A 660 29.38 9.06 -32.08
N ARG A 661 28.92 9.51 -33.26
CA ARG A 661 29.55 10.64 -34.00
C ARG A 661 29.39 12.01 -33.35
N CYS A 662 28.50 12.14 -32.37
CA CYS A 662 28.22 13.39 -31.65
C CYS A 662 28.61 13.29 -30.17
N SER A 663 29.33 12.24 -29.77
CA SER A 663 29.88 12.11 -28.43
C SER A 663 31.25 12.77 -28.37
N ASP A 664 31.30 13.96 -27.77
CA ASP A 664 32.56 14.51 -27.27
C ASP A 664 33.07 13.63 -26.11
N THR A 665 34.36 13.73 -25.79
CA THR A 665 34.98 12.94 -24.69
C THR A 665 34.57 13.41 -23.29
N VAL A 666 33.72 14.44 -23.18
CA VAL A 666 33.49 15.25 -21.96
C VAL A 666 32.21 14.88 -21.20
N HIS A 667 31.31 14.11 -21.83
CA HIS A 667 30.01 13.74 -21.24
C HIS A 667 29.73 12.25 -21.39
N LEU A 668 29.26 11.62 -20.31
CA LEU A 668 28.68 10.28 -20.35
C LEU A 668 27.34 10.30 -21.11
N THR A 669 27.05 9.21 -21.81
CA THR A 669 25.80 8.99 -22.56
C THR A 669 25.33 7.55 -22.38
N ASP A 670 24.09 7.23 -22.73
CA ASP A 670 23.52 5.85 -22.62
C ASP A 670 24.26 4.80 -23.47
N TYR A 671 25.15 5.25 -24.36
CA TYR A 671 25.91 4.44 -25.31
C TYR A 671 27.27 3.99 -24.76
N LEU A 672 27.45 3.89 -23.44
CA LEU A 672 28.70 3.40 -22.83
C LEU A 672 29.03 1.97 -23.31
N ARG A 673 30.21 1.76 -23.89
CA ARG A 673 30.68 0.41 -24.24
C ARG A 673 30.92 -0.42 -22.97
N PRO A 674 30.53 -1.71 -22.94
CA PRO A 674 30.79 -2.57 -21.79
C PRO A 674 32.29 -2.82 -21.63
N VAL A 675 32.75 -2.84 -20.38
CA VAL A 675 34.15 -3.11 -20.05
C VAL A 675 34.36 -4.63 -20.11
N ASN A 676 34.83 -5.12 -21.26
CA ASN A 676 35.06 -6.55 -21.50
C ASN A 676 36.54 -6.91 -21.74
N TRP A 677 37.35 -5.92 -22.13
CA TRP A 677 38.71 -6.12 -22.62
C TRP A 677 39.66 -5.14 -21.94
N VAL A 678 40.67 -5.67 -21.24
CA VAL A 678 41.70 -4.86 -20.56
C VAL A 678 43.08 -5.31 -21.06
N PHE A 679 43.90 -4.37 -21.50
CA PHE A 679 45.31 -4.60 -21.82
C PHE A 679 46.16 -4.24 -20.60
N THR A 680 47.11 -5.09 -20.21
CA THR A 680 48.08 -4.78 -19.16
C THR A 680 49.52 -4.89 -19.62
N SER A 681 50.39 -4.06 -19.05
CA SER A 681 51.84 -4.12 -19.22
C SER A 681 52.56 -3.93 -17.89
N GLY A 682 53.83 -4.33 -17.84
CA GLY A 682 54.70 -4.21 -16.67
C GLY A 682 54.32 -5.15 -15.52
N SER A 683 54.94 -4.90 -14.36
CA SER A 683 54.70 -5.59 -13.10
C SER A 683 55.05 -4.68 -11.91
N GLY A 684 54.44 -4.93 -10.74
CA GLY A 684 54.65 -4.10 -9.55
C GLY A 684 54.17 -2.66 -9.75
N LYS A 685 54.93 -1.68 -9.22
CA LYS A 685 54.59 -0.25 -9.25
C LYS A 685 54.47 0.36 -10.66
N ASN A 686 55.09 -0.26 -11.66
CA ASN A 686 55.05 0.19 -13.06
C ASN A 686 54.02 -0.60 -13.89
N SER A 687 52.99 -1.16 -13.24
CA SER A 687 51.91 -1.84 -13.94
C SER A 687 50.92 -0.82 -14.52
N ILE A 688 50.55 -1.04 -15.79
CA ILE A 688 49.61 -0.19 -16.54
C ILE A 688 48.43 -1.07 -16.91
N ALA A 689 47.20 -0.59 -16.71
CA ALA A 689 45.98 -1.22 -17.21
C ALA A 689 45.22 -0.23 -18.11
N ILE A 690 44.79 -0.70 -19.29
CA ILE A 690 44.13 0.13 -20.31
C ILE A 690 42.88 -0.60 -20.79
N ILE A 691 41.71 0.02 -20.65
CA ILE A 691 40.46 -0.49 -21.23
C ILE A 691 40.45 -0.18 -22.73
N VAL A 692 40.10 -1.17 -23.54
CA VAL A 692 40.13 -1.09 -25.00
C VAL A 692 38.78 -1.42 -25.62
N SER A 693 38.59 -0.99 -26.86
CA SER A 693 37.45 -1.42 -27.67
C SER A 693 37.54 -2.92 -28.06
N PRO A 694 36.40 -3.57 -28.35
CA PRO A 694 36.40 -4.88 -29.00
C PRO A 694 37.12 -4.90 -30.36
N HIS A 695 37.12 -3.77 -31.08
CA HIS A 695 37.82 -3.62 -32.35
C HIS A 695 39.35 -3.65 -32.17
N GLU A 696 39.90 -2.82 -31.27
CA GLU A 696 41.31 -2.84 -30.92
C GLU A 696 41.75 -4.20 -30.37
N ALA A 697 40.93 -4.81 -29.50
CA ALA A 697 41.20 -6.15 -28.97
C ALA A 697 41.34 -7.20 -30.10
N ASN A 698 40.48 -7.12 -31.13
CA ASN A 698 40.54 -8.01 -32.30
C ASN A 698 41.78 -7.74 -33.18
N GLU A 699 41.96 -6.51 -33.66
CA GLU A 699 43.02 -6.16 -34.61
C GLU A 699 44.43 -6.30 -34.02
N LEU A 700 44.59 -6.07 -32.72
CA LEU A 700 45.89 -6.16 -32.05
C LEU A 700 46.21 -7.58 -31.56
N LEU A 701 45.23 -8.50 -31.51
CA LEU A 701 45.41 -9.90 -31.09
C LEU A 701 46.57 -10.63 -31.79
N PRO A 702 46.79 -10.51 -33.12
CA PRO A 702 47.93 -11.14 -33.79
C PRO A 702 49.28 -10.51 -33.43
N THR A 703 49.29 -9.26 -32.96
CA THR A 703 50.50 -8.56 -32.52
C THR A 703 50.83 -8.90 -31.07
N ILE A 704 49.82 -8.95 -30.18
CA ILE A 704 49.93 -9.39 -28.78
C ILE A 704 50.54 -10.79 -28.70
N ARG A 705 49.99 -11.72 -29.48
CA ARG A 705 50.49 -13.12 -29.60
C ARG A 705 51.92 -13.22 -30.14
N LYS A 706 52.47 -12.17 -30.76
CA LYS A 706 53.85 -12.12 -31.30
C LYS A 706 54.84 -11.35 -30.43
N SER A 707 54.41 -10.29 -29.73
CA SER A 707 55.31 -9.47 -28.91
C SER A 707 55.51 -10.04 -27.51
N GLY A 708 54.46 -10.60 -26.90
CA GLY A 708 54.44 -11.01 -25.50
C GLY A 708 54.71 -9.88 -24.49
N LYS A 709 54.68 -8.61 -24.91
CA LYS A 709 54.98 -7.44 -24.05
C LYS A 709 53.76 -6.87 -23.33
N VAL A 710 52.58 -7.13 -23.88
CA VAL A 710 51.27 -6.72 -23.33
C VAL A 710 50.43 -7.99 -23.20
N ARG A 711 49.61 -8.07 -22.15
CA ARG A 711 48.59 -9.11 -21.98
C ARG A 711 47.21 -8.52 -22.25
N LEU A 712 46.38 -9.24 -23.02
CA LEU A 712 44.94 -9.02 -23.12
C LEU A 712 44.24 -9.91 -22.09
N HIS A 713 43.36 -9.31 -21.30
CA HIS A 713 42.56 -9.95 -20.26
C HIS A 713 41.07 -9.86 -20.63
N VAL A 714 40.36 -10.99 -20.50
CA VAL A 714 38.89 -11.00 -20.50
C VAL A 714 38.42 -10.62 -19.11
N TYR A 715 37.50 -9.66 -19.04
CA TYR A 715 36.93 -9.13 -17.80
C TYR A 715 35.41 -8.98 -17.93
N ALA A 716 34.70 -9.00 -16.80
CA ALA A 716 33.31 -8.57 -16.71
C ALA A 716 33.03 -8.10 -15.25
N PRO A 717 32.29 -6.98 -15.05
CA PRO A 717 31.91 -6.54 -13.71
C PRO A 717 30.98 -7.55 -13.03
N ARG A 718 31.16 -7.81 -11.74
CA ARG A 718 30.30 -8.73 -10.98
C ARG A 718 28.95 -8.07 -10.66
N VAL A 719 27.97 -8.29 -11.53
CA VAL A 719 26.62 -7.66 -11.46
C VAL A 719 25.55 -8.50 -10.76
N THR A 720 25.85 -9.75 -10.37
CA THR A 720 25.02 -10.56 -9.46
C THR A 720 25.90 -11.22 -8.40
N ALA A 721 25.33 -11.54 -7.23
CA ALA A 721 26.07 -12.20 -6.15
C ALA A 721 26.62 -13.58 -6.56
N SER A 722 25.86 -14.33 -7.36
CA SER A 722 26.22 -15.67 -7.87
C SER A 722 27.22 -15.67 -9.03
N MET A 723 27.46 -14.51 -9.66
CA MET A 723 28.43 -14.38 -10.75
C MET A 723 29.87 -14.56 -10.23
N ARG A 724 30.66 -15.37 -10.94
CA ARG A 724 32.10 -15.52 -10.71
C ARG A 724 32.79 -14.14 -10.81
N SER A 725 33.72 -13.87 -9.90
CA SER A 725 34.56 -12.68 -10.00
C SER A 725 35.55 -12.75 -11.18
N PHE A 726 35.72 -11.63 -11.88
CA PHE A 726 36.78 -11.42 -12.88
C PHE A 726 37.77 -10.33 -12.43
N SER A 727 37.62 -9.82 -11.20
CA SER A 727 38.35 -8.68 -10.64
C SER A 727 39.85 -8.91 -10.51
N ASP A 728 40.31 -10.15 -10.46
CA ASP A 728 41.73 -10.51 -10.43
C ASP A 728 42.42 -10.37 -11.81
N LEU A 729 41.63 -10.22 -12.88
CA LEU A 729 42.04 -10.25 -14.28
C LEU A 729 42.76 -11.55 -14.69
N ALA A 730 42.61 -12.64 -13.94
CA ALA A 730 43.29 -13.91 -14.19
C ALA A 730 42.47 -14.91 -15.03
N PHE A 731 41.14 -14.73 -15.12
CA PHE A 731 40.21 -15.69 -15.73
C PHE A 731 40.64 -16.23 -17.11
N TYR A 732 40.99 -15.34 -18.04
CA TYR A 732 41.51 -15.73 -19.35
C TYR A 732 42.44 -14.64 -19.90
N THR A 733 43.67 -15.03 -20.26
CA THR A 733 44.74 -14.10 -20.65
C THR A 733 45.45 -14.53 -21.94
N ILE A 734 45.83 -13.56 -22.77
CA ILE A 734 46.59 -13.76 -24.00
C ILE A 734 47.81 -12.81 -24.02
N PRO A 735 49.05 -13.32 -24.13
CA PRO A 735 49.44 -14.72 -24.03
C PRO A 735 49.15 -15.29 -22.63
N SER A 736 48.88 -16.60 -22.56
CA SER A 736 48.62 -17.31 -21.31
C SER A 736 49.92 -17.44 -20.51
N ALA A 737 49.90 -17.08 -19.23
CA ALA A 737 51.06 -17.06 -18.33
C ALA A 737 50.70 -17.63 -16.94
N PRO A 738 51.66 -18.19 -16.18
CA PRO A 738 51.39 -18.72 -14.85
C PRO A 738 51.08 -17.59 -13.84
N ALA A 739 50.10 -17.82 -12.96
CA ALA A 739 49.54 -16.82 -12.04
C ALA A 739 50.49 -16.29 -10.93
N ARG A 740 51.80 -16.54 -11.02
CA ARG A 740 52.83 -16.01 -10.10
C ARG A 740 53.57 -14.79 -10.65
N GLU A 741 53.44 -14.47 -11.93
CA GLU A 741 54.23 -13.40 -12.58
C GLU A 741 53.55 -12.03 -12.60
N TRP A 742 52.28 -11.94 -12.21
CA TRP A 742 51.53 -10.68 -12.19
C TRP A 742 50.32 -10.77 -11.26
N THR A 743 50.11 -9.71 -10.47
CA THR A 743 48.91 -9.48 -9.69
C THR A 743 48.53 -8.01 -9.86
N ALA A 744 47.26 -7.72 -10.15
CA ALA A 744 46.78 -6.34 -10.25
C ALA A 744 46.92 -5.62 -8.90
N LEU A 745 47.44 -4.38 -8.92
CA LEU A 745 47.44 -3.51 -7.74
C LEU A 745 45.99 -3.30 -7.25
N ALA A 746 45.81 -3.12 -5.93
CA ALA A 746 44.47 -3.10 -5.35
C ALA A 746 43.62 -1.92 -5.86
N HIS A 747 44.21 -0.72 -5.98
CA HIS A 747 43.54 0.46 -6.53
C HIS A 747 43.11 0.26 -7.99
N LEU A 748 44.00 -0.27 -8.85
CA LEU A 748 43.70 -0.61 -10.24
C LEU A 748 42.45 -1.48 -10.40
N ARG A 749 42.27 -2.49 -9.53
CA ARG A 749 41.08 -3.36 -9.53
C ARG A 749 39.83 -2.62 -9.07
N ILE A 750 39.94 -1.81 -8.02
CA ILE A 750 38.80 -1.09 -7.45
C ILE A 750 38.29 -0.03 -8.43
N GLU A 751 39.18 0.79 -8.99
CA GLU A 751 38.83 1.83 -9.96
C GLU A 751 38.23 1.24 -11.24
N LEU A 752 38.78 0.13 -11.73
CA LEU A 752 38.21 -0.64 -12.84
C LEU A 752 36.79 -1.15 -12.52
N ASN A 753 36.60 -1.76 -11.35
CA ASN A 753 35.33 -2.32 -10.92
C ASN A 753 34.25 -1.25 -10.73
N LEU A 754 34.59 -0.12 -10.09
CA LEU A 754 33.69 1.02 -9.92
C LEU A 754 33.28 1.61 -11.28
N PHE A 755 34.23 1.80 -12.20
CA PHE A 755 33.93 2.35 -13.53
C PHE A 755 33.13 1.37 -14.42
N ALA A 756 33.35 0.07 -14.26
CA ALA A 756 32.62 -0.97 -14.98
C ALA A 756 31.20 -1.18 -14.45
N GLY A 757 30.87 -0.70 -13.26
CA GLY A 757 29.57 -0.88 -12.61
C GLY A 757 29.41 -2.25 -11.92
N GLN A 758 30.48 -2.76 -11.30
CA GLN A 758 30.41 -3.94 -10.44
C GLN A 758 29.54 -3.67 -9.21
N LEU A 759 28.56 -4.52 -8.95
CA LEU A 759 27.56 -4.32 -7.91
C LEU A 759 27.86 -5.04 -6.59
N TYR A 760 28.62 -6.13 -6.66
CA TYR A 760 28.93 -6.99 -5.52
C TYR A 760 30.43 -7.07 -5.26
N PHE A 761 30.84 -7.17 -4.00
CA PHE A 761 32.25 -7.24 -3.63
C PHE A 761 32.76 -8.68 -3.50
N ASP A 762 34.05 -8.84 -3.74
CA ASP A 762 34.76 -10.13 -3.80
C ASP A 762 35.37 -10.54 -2.45
N SER A 763 35.54 -9.58 -1.53
CA SER A 763 35.97 -9.80 -0.15
C SER A 763 35.72 -8.57 0.72
N ARG A 764 35.72 -8.74 2.05
CA ARG A 764 35.58 -7.64 3.00
C ARG A 764 36.74 -6.64 2.92
N GLU A 765 37.91 -7.11 2.50
CA GLU A 765 39.09 -6.28 2.17
C GLU A 765 38.83 -5.36 0.97
N GLN A 766 38.07 -5.80 -0.04
CA GLN A 766 37.69 -4.97 -1.18
C GLN A 766 36.67 -3.90 -0.75
N TYR A 767 35.63 -4.28 -0.01
CA TYR A 767 34.66 -3.35 0.60
C TYR A 767 35.37 -2.25 1.42
N GLN A 768 36.24 -2.64 2.36
CA GLN A 768 37.02 -1.69 3.17
C GLN A 768 37.85 -0.73 2.31
N ARG A 769 38.54 -1.23 1.27
CA ARG A 769 39.32 -0.37 0.38
C ARG A 769 38.47 0.55 -0.52
N VAL A 770 37.23 0.19 -0.84
CA VAL A 770 36.31 1.13 -1.52
C VAL A 770 35.94 2.27 -0.56
N CYS A 771 35.64 1.95 0.70
CA CYS A 771 35.37 2.98 1.72
C CYS A 771 36.59 3.87 2.00
N GLU A 772 37.80 3.30 2.06
CA GLU A 772 39.06 4.07 2.15
C GLU A 772 39.29 4.95 0.91
N LEU A 773 39.04 4.43 -0.30
CA LEU A 773 39.22 5.18 -1.54
C LEU A 773 38.25 6.37 -1.61
N LEU A 774 36.98 6.16 -1.27
CA LEU A 774 35.92 7.18 -1.35
C LEU A 774 35.82 8.08 -0.10
N ALA A 775 36.73 7.93 0.88
CA ALA A 775 36.70 8.65 2.16
C ALA A 775 35.37 8.55 2.93
N LEU A 776 34.69 7.41 2.85
CA LEU A 776 33.41 7.20 3.53
C LEU A 776 33.61 7.04 5.04
N HIS A 777 32.66 7.52 5.86
CA HIS A 777 32.70 7.42 7.33
C HIS A 777 32.97 6.00 7.85
N MET A 778 32.52 4.99 7.12
CA MET A 778 32.76 3.56 7.36
C MET A 778 34.25 3.16 7.42
N ALA A 779 35.15 3.97 6.85
CA ALA A 779 36.61 3.82 6.92
C ALA A 779 37.29 4.81 7.89
N HIS A 780 36.54 5.79 8.42
CA HIS A 780 37.03 6.85 9.32
C HIS A 780 36.17 6.92 10.60
N PRO A 781 36.10 5.85 11.40
CA PRO A 781 35.33 5.85 12.64
C PRO A 781 35.83 6.95 13.59
N GLY A 782 34.89 7.72 14.16
CA GLY A 782 35.20 8.84 15.04
C GLY A 782 35.64 10.13 14.33
N ALA A 783 35.41 10.27 13.01
CA ALA A 783 35.53 11.56 12.34
C ALA A 783 34.56 12.60 12.95
N GLU A 784 35.06 13.80 13.25
CA GLU A 784 34.28 14.87 13.91
C GLU A 784 33.19 15.46 13.00
N HIS A 785 33.35 15.36 11.68
CA HIS A 785 32.42 15.87 10.69
C HIS A 785 32.35 14.95 9.47
N VAL A 786 31.13 14.75 8.98
CA VAL A 786 30.76 13.90 7.84
C VAL A 786 29.71 14.67 7.03
N GLU A 787 29.83 14.66 5.70
CA GLU A 787 28.86 15.24 4.78
C GLU A 787 27.60 14.37 4.67
N VAL A 788 26.50 14.93 4.16
CA VAL A 788 25.16 14.29 4.12
C VAL A 788 25.15 12.99 3.28
N ASP A 789 26.06 12.85 2.32
CA ASP A 789 26.23 11.63 1.52
C ASP A 789 27.23 10.62 2.12
N GLY A 790 27.75 10.88 3.33
CA GLY A 790 28.66 10.02 4.07
C GLY A 790 30.15 10.22 3.79
N PHE A 791 30.52 11.19 2.95
CA PHE A 791 31.92 11.58 2.70
C PHE A 791 32.53 12.26 3.94
N VAL A 792 33.81 11.99 4.21
CA VAL A 792 34.58 12.66 5.27
C VAL A 792 35.56 13.65 4.64
N PRO A 793 35.41 14.98 4.88
CA PRO A 793 36.32 15.99 4.34
C PRO A 793 37.75 15.80 4.86
N PRO A 794 38.79 16.17 4.07
CA PRO A 794 40.20 15.89 4.40
C PRO A 794 40.64 16.29 5.81
N ALA A 795 40.09 17.36 6.38
CA ALA A 795 40.42 17.86 7.71
C ALA A 795 40.02 16.94 8.88
N HIS A 796 39.03 16.05 8.69
CA HIS A 796 38.46 15.21 9.76
C HIS A 796 38.73 13.70 9.58
N ARG A 797 39.61 13.32 8.62
CA ARG A 797 39.91 11.91 8.32
C ARG A 797 40.83 11.28 9.34
N THR A 798 40.42 10.13 9.89
CA THR A 798 41.24 9.27 10.73
C THR A 798 41.86 8.14 9.91
N GLY A 799 43.19 8.07 9.80
CA GLY A 799 43.89 6.95 9.13
C GLY A 799 44.48 7.28 7.75
N LYS A 800 44.21 6.44 6.74
CA LYS A 800 44.80 6.57 5.40
C LYS A 800 44.19 7.74 4.63
N SER A 801 44.99 8.39 3.77
CA SER A 801 44.47 9.46 2.90
C SER A 801 43.79 8.89 1.65
N SER A 802 42.54 9.32 1.42
CA SER A 802 41.85 9.23 0.12
C SER A 802 42.36 10.33 -0.83
N PRO A 803 42.45 10.07 -2.15
CA PRO A 803 42.87 11.08 -3.13
C PRO A 803 41.76 12.12 -3.43
N PHE A 804 40.54 11.96 -2.94
CA PHE A 804 39.45 12.91 -3.17
C PHE A 804 39.47 14.06 -2.16
N SER A 805 39.42 15.30 -2.63
CA SER A 805 39.31 16.51 -1.80
C SER A 805 37.86 16.92 -1.53
N ILE A 806 36.92 16.53 -2.39
CA ILE A 806 35.47 16.73 -2.28
C ILE A 806 34.73 15.42 -2.63
N SER A 807 33.46 15.28 -2.24
CA SER A 807 32.70 14.05 -2.53
C SER A 807 32.58 13.76 -4.04
N ALA A 808 32.87 12.51 -4.41
CA ALA A 808 32.62 11.94 -5.74
C ALA A 808 31.40 11.01 -5.77
N ILE A 809 30.68 10.86 -4.65
CA ILE A 809 29.68 9.78 -4.44
C ILE A 809 28.51 9.90 -5.42
N SER A 810 27.97 11.10 -5.59
CA SER A 810 26.91 11.41 -6.57
C SER A 810 27.32 11.09 -8.02
N MET A 811 28.60 11.26 -8.35
CA MET A 811 29.16 10.97 -9.67
C MET A 811 29.31 9.45 -9.89
N PHE A 812 29.74 8.70 -8.88
CA PHE A 812 29.77 7.23 -8.93
C PHE A 812 28.35 6.63 -8.98
N LYS A 813 27.36 7.21 -8.29
CA LYS A 813 25.94 6.84 -8.46
C LYS A 813 25.47 7.05 -9.90
N SER A 814 25.76 8.22 -10.47
CA SER A 814 25.40 8.55 -11.85
C SER A 814 26.02 7.60 -12.88
N LEU A 815 27.32 7.31 -12.73
CA LEU A 815 28.03 6.34 -13.57
C LEU A 815 27.45 4.93 -13.45
N THR A 816 27.12 4.49 -12.22
CA THR A 816 26.52 3.17 -11.97
C THR A 816 25.13 3.09 -12.57
N GLY A 817 24.30 4.13 -12.46
CA GLY A 817 22.97 4.21 -13.08
C GLY A 817 23.01 4.07 -14.61
N LEU A 818 23.97 4.73 -15.27
CA LEU A 818 24.20 4.60 -16.71
C LEU A 818 24.73 3.21 -17.10
N ARG A 819 25.67 2.64 -16.32
CA ARG A 819 26.13 1.24 -16.49
C ARG A 819 24.99 0.23 -16.36
N ARG A 820 23.98 0.55 -15.54
CA ARG A 820 22.78 -0.24 -15.29
C ARG A 820 21.62 0.10 -16.22
N LYS A 821 21.74 1.09 -17.10
CA LYS A 821 20.67 1.54 -18.02
C LYS A 821 19.33 1.78 -17.30
N GLY A 822 19.38 2.44 -16.14
CA GLY A 822 18.21 2.73 -15.33
C GLY A 822 17.69 1.56 -14.46
N MET A 823 18.27 0.36 -14.54
CA MET A 823 17.97 -0.69 -13.55
C MET A 823 18.47 -0.26 -12.16
N ALA A 824 17.66 -0.51 -11.13
CA ALA A 824 18.05 -0.25 -9.74
C ALA A 824 19.32 -1.02 -9.34
N PHE A 825 20.03 -0.47 -8.35
CA PHE A 825 21.24 -1.06 -7.77
C PHE A 825 21.44 -0.78 -6.27
N GLY A 826 20.62 0.04 -5.61
CA GLY A 826 20.75 0.40 -4.19
C GLY A 826 20.76 -0.81 -3.24
N GLY A 827 19.99 -1.85 -3.56
CA GLY A 827 19.96 -3.10 -2.79
C GLY A 827 21.26 -3.94 -2.79
N THR A 828 22.23 -3.64 -3.66
CA THR A 828 23.52 -4.36 -3.83
C THR A 828 24.64 -3.79 -2.96
N ASP A 829 25.78 -4.48 -2.87
CA ASP A 829 26.89 -4.08 -1.99
C ASP A 829 27.44 -2.70 -2.34
N LEU A 830 27.68 -2.42 -3.62
CA LEU A 830 28.13 -1.09 -4.07
C LEU A 830 27.02 -0.05 -3.91
N GLY A 831 25.75 -0.42 -4.13
CA GLY A 831 24.61 0.46 -3.90
C GLY A 831 24.59 0.99 -2.46
N ARG A 832 24.63 0.08 -1.49
CA ARG A 832 24.69 0.41 -0.06
C ARG A 832 25.91 1.27 0.29
N VAL A 833 27.09 0.94 -0.25
CA VAL A 833 28.31 1.74 -0.01
C VAL A 833 28.20 3.15 -0.55
N LEU A 834 27.62 3.35 -1.75
CA LEU A 834 27.37 4.68 -2.30
C LEU A 834 26.24 5.41 -1.55
N ASP A 835 25.30 4.71 -0.95
CA ASP A 835 24.33 5.26 0.01
C ASP A 835 24.90 5.40 1.44
N ALA A 836 26.22 5.26 1.61
CA ALA A 836 26.96 5.32 2.86
C ALA A 836 26.49 4.37 3.98
N ARG A 837 25.79 3.28 3.61
CA ARG A 837 25.29 2.24 4.52
C ARG A 837 26.33 1.14 4.66
N PRO A 838 26.75 0.77 5.89
CA PRO A 838 27.67 -0.33 6.11
C PRO A 838 27.06 -1.68 5.68
N LEU A 839 27.92 -2.59 5.23
CA LEU A 839 27.54 -3.98 5.01
C LEU A 839 27.52 -4.71 6.37
N SER A 840 26.58 -5.65 6.54
CA SER A 840 26.36 -6.35 7.82
C SER A 840 27.51 -7.30 8.18
N SER A 841 27.50 -7.80 9.42
CA SER A 841 28.44 -8.81 9.92
C SER A 841 28.53 -10.07 9.05
N ASP A 842 27.44 -10.39 8.38
CA ASP A 842 27.15 -11.69 7.76
C ASP A 842 27.64 -11.77 6.30
N PHE A 843 28.44 -10.78 5.90
CA PHE A 843 29.05 -10.63 4.58
C PHE A 843 29.97 -11.80 4.14
N GLU A 844 30.27 -12.76 5.03
CA GLU A 844 31.13 -13.93 4.75
C GLU A 844 30.46 -15.29 5.10
N SER A 845 29.12 -15.34 5.16
CA SER A 845 28.32 -16.58 5.35
C SER A 845 27.89 -17.27 4.05
#